data_AF-A0A848Q4Z5-F1
#
_entry.id   AF-A0A848Q4Z5-F1
#
_cell.length_a   1.000
_cell.length_b   1.000
_cell.length_c   1.000
_cell.angle_alpha   90.00
_cell.angle_beta   90.00
_cell.angle_gamma   90.00
#
_symmetry.space_group_name_H-M   'P 1'
#
loop_
_entity.id
_entity.type
_entity.pdbx_description
1 polymer ?
#
loop_
_entity_poly.entity_id
_entity_poly.type
_entity_poly.pdbx_seq_one_letter_code
_entity_poly.pdbx_strand_id
1 'polypeptide(L)'
;MKLNQNQTPFLDALIKYVNEKISPFDVPGHHLGNAENKFKDFLGGKAFKSDVNAPIGLDSLPHPTGVIKQAQELMADFTGADHSFFLVNGTTSGIIAMIMSVCKAKDKIILPRNVHKSIISALVLSGSIPIYVMPKIDRQLEIANQPTVDDYKRAILRYPSAKAVLVINPTYFGAIADLKEITKFAHAHNVAVLVDEAHGAHYYFSKNGPISAMEADADLASVSFHKTGGSLTQSSVLLLKGERVNPVEVQKSLNIINTTSPSNLLIASIDAARHFAATKGQETMDVVLELSKYAREQIAKIKGFIPRGREHFLQKGCFDYDETKLVIELDHLDLSGFDLYYLLKEKYQIQVELAETYVILGILAIGTKKEHLRHLFSALKEISHQHYNRNIIYPRHSFSVSFPFLLVRPRSAFYAPSKRISILEAANQISKESIMIYPPGIPLIIPGEIFTSDLIERIKTYKETGITMLSDYSDGTVNVIDKENWKRFSSYQKAYLDYSSKRITTPHNDGYMMPFEGDEHQATFILLPFRKDTWRLGAKPARDAYKEVVRAIVKFEPVVVGIHPNIYDAVAGEFSNIENVSVIKVKYNDAWARDNAPIFVKKSWKLRTVDFRFNAWRGDEGGLYTNYYDDDKLASHVSKKMHLDSYYIDDFVLEGGSIHVDGKGTCLVTEACLLSKGRNPHMSKQEIEETLKTNLGVSKVIWIKNGIYQDETSEHVDNMACFVRPGVVALAWTTDRSDPQYKYSHDAYKVLKNETDAEGNPLEIVKIKLPKPMYMNKEEAKGIRGSRSNAKKREPNMRLAASYINYYQGKNFVILPAFGVAEDAVAFEQFKGLYPDKQIIQINTREILLGGGNIHCITMQIPEGRKGELLL
;
A
#
# COMPACT_ATOMS: atom_id res chain seq x y z
N MET A 1 -28.98 18.02 23.08
CA MET A 1 -30.31 17.57 23.54
C MET A 1 -30.82 16.61 22.49
N LYS A 2 -31.28 15.39 22.84
CA LYS A 2 -31.80 14.45 21.84
C LYS A 2 -33.00 15.05 21.11
N LEU A 3 -33.08 14.84 19.80
CA LEU A 3 -34.19 15.33 18.99
C LEU A 3 -35.42 14.43 19.15
N ASN A 4 -36.61 14.95 18.80
CA ASN A 4 -37.85 14.18 18.89
C ASN A 4 -37.95 13.18 17.73
N GLN A 5 -37.59 11.93 17.99
CA GLN A 5 -37.57 10.86 17.01
C GLN A 5 -38.96 10.40 16.50
N ASN A 6 -40.06 10.90 17.07
CA ASN A 6 -41.43 10.60 16.58
C ASN A 6 -41.83 11.42 15.35
N GLN A 7 -41.01 12.37 14.91
CA GLN A 7 -41.30 13.20 13.73
C GLN A 7 -40.86 12.51 12.44
N THR A 8 -41.53 12.81 11.33
CA THR A 8 -41.11 12.44 9.96
C THR A 8 -41.22 13.65 9.04
N PRO A 9 -40.36 14.66 9.19
CA PRO A 9 -40.53 15.98 8.58
C PRO A 9 -40.72 15.94 7.06
N PHE A 10 -39.97 15.08 6.36
CA PHE A 10 -40.05 14.98 4.91
C PHE A 10 -41.31 14.21 4.47
N LEU A 11 -41.59 13.08 5.13
CA LEU A 11 -42.79 12.29 4.82
C LEU A 11 -44.07 13.10 5.09
N ASP A 12 -44.13 13.82 6.22
CA ASP A 12 -45.28 14.63 6.60
C ASP A 12 -45.52 15.76 5.59
N ALA A 13 -44.45 16.42 5.15
CA ALA A 13 -44.52 17.43 4.10
C ALA A 13 -44.98 16.86 2.76
N LEU A 14 -44.49 15.67 2.38
CA LEU A 14 -44.91 14.98 1.16
C LEU A 14 -46.38 14.55 1.23
N ILE A 15 -46.84 14.02 2.36
CA ILE A 15 -48.26 13.68 2.59
C ILE A 15 -49.13 14.92 2.47
N LYS A 16 -48.70 16.04 3.04
CA LYS A 16 -49.41 17.32 2.91
C LYS A 16 -49.53 17.72 1.44
N TYR A 17 -48.42 17.73 0.70
CA TYR A 17 -48.41 18.07 -0.74
C TYR A 17 -49.34 17.17 -1.56
N VAL A 18 -49.30 15.85 -1.33
CA VAL A 18 -50.15 14.87 -2.05
C VAL A 18 -51.65 15.11 -1.83
N ASN A 19 -52.02 15.68 -0.68
CA ASN A 19 -53.41 15.99 -0.33
C ASN A 19 -53.86 17.38 -0.80
N GLU A 20 -52.94 18.23 -1.28
CA GLU A 20 -53.27 19.53 -1.85
C GLU A 20 -53.83 19.38 -3.28
N LYS A 21 -54.68 20.32 -3.69
CA LYS A 21 -55.27 20.35 -5.04
C LYS A 21 -54.34 21.07 -6.03
N ILE A 22 -53.12 20.57 -6.17
CA ILE A 22 -52.11 21.15 -7.04
C ILE A 22 -52.49 20.92 -8.52
N SER A 23 -52.42 21.98 -9.32
CA SER A 23 -52.41 21.88 -10.78
C SER A 23 -50.96 21.78 -11.27
N PRO A 24 -50.50 20.63 -11.79
CA PRO A 24 -49.10 20.43 -12.13
C PRO A 24 -48.77 21.09 -13.47
N PHE A 25 -48.01 22.19 -13.42
CA PHE A 25 -47.41 22.84 -14.60
C PHE A 25 -45.87 22.76 -14.57
N ASP A 26 -45.34 21.87 -13.74
CA ASP A 26 -43.94 21.52 -13.56
C ASP A 26 -43.66 20.08 -14.01
N VAL A 27 -42.41 19.64 -13.83
CA VAL A 27 -41.99 18.24 -14.02
C VAL A 27 -42.21 17.44 -12.72
N PRO A 28 -42.45 16.11 -12.77
CA PRO A 28 -42.35 15.22 -13.94
C PRO A 28 -43.58 15.20 -14.86
N GLY A 29 -43.35 14.90 -16.15
CA GLY A 29 -44.36 14.96 -17.21
C GLY A 29 -45.53 13.95 -17.11
N HIS A 30 -45.56 13.09 -16.09
CA HIS A 30 -46.78 12.31 -15.81
C HIS A 30 -47.86 13.16 -15.09
N HIS A 31 -47.53 14.39 -14.69
CA HIS A 31 -48.45 15.38 -14.11
C HIS A 31 -49.35 14.77 -13.03
N LEU A 32 -48.73 14.32 -11.93
CA LEU A 32 -49.41 13.67 -10.80
C LEU A 32 -50.12 12.34 -11.14
N GLY A 33 -49.75 11.72 -12.26
CA GLY A 33 -50.27 10.42 -12.70
C GLY A 33 -51.48 10.54 -13.61
N ASN A 34 -51.66 11.67 -14.29
CA ASN A 34 -52.75 11.87 -15.26
C ASN A 34 -52.55 11.07 -16.55
N ALA A 35 -51.33 10.59 -16.81
CA ALA A 35 -51.06 9.66 -17.90
C ALA A 35 -51.51 8.23 -17.52
N GLU A 36 -52.56 7.74 -18.17
CA GLU A 36 -53.06 6.37 -17.94
C GLU A 36 -52.16 5.33 -18.63
N ASN A 37 -51.66 4.37 -17.84
CA ASN A 37 -50.86 3.26 -18.34
C ASN A 37 -50.87 2.08 -17.34
N LYS A 38 -50.51 0.89 -17.84
CA LYS A 38 -50.49 -0.36 -17.04
C LYS A 38 -49.61 -0.28 -15.78
N PHE A 39 -48.57 0.56 -15.77
CA PHE A 39 -47.68 0.70 -14.62
C PHE A 39 -48.35 1.48 -13.48
N LYS A 40 -49.16 2.49 -13.81
CA LYS A 40 -50.03 3.19 -12.85
C LYS A 40 -51.07 2.27 -12.24
N ASP A 41 -51.70 1.41 -13.05
CA ASP A 41 -52.69 0.44 -12.54
C ASP A 41 -52.07 -0.54 -11.55
N PHE A 42 -50.83 -0.96 -11.81
CA PHE A 42 -50.09 -1.87 -10.95
C PHE A 42 -49.62 -1.22 -9.64
N LEU A 43 -49.00 -0.03 -9.71
CA LEU A 43 -48.38 0.62 -8.55
C LEU A 43 -49.35 1.49 -7.74
N GLY A 44 -50.41 1.98 -8.39
CA GLY A 44 -51.42 2.88 -7.83
C GLY A 44 -51.09 4.37 -8.02
N GLY A 45 -52.12 5.19 -8.21
CA GLY A 45 -51.97 6.63 -8.49
C GLY A 45 -51.30 7.44 -7.38
N LYS A 46 -51.33 6.98 -6.12
CA LYS A 46 -50.67 7.67 -5.00
C LYS A 46 -49.15 7.69 -5.14
N ALA A 47 -48.54 6.67 -5.75
CA ALA A 47 -47.11 6.65 -6.02
C ALA A 47 -46.71 7.79 -6.96
N PHE A 48 -47.47 8.00 -8.04
CA PHE A 48 -47.25 9.08 -9.01
C PHE A 48 -47.52 10.46 -8.44
N LYS A 49 -48.50 10.61 -7.54
CA LYS A 49 -48.71 11.88 -6.82
C LYS A 49 -47.56 12.23 -5.88
N SER A 50 -46.82 11.21 -5.42
CA SER A 50 -45.70 11.36 -4.51
C SER A 50 -44.35 11.54 -5.24
N ASP A 51 -44.32 11.29 -6.55
CA ASP A 51 -43.14 11.52 -7.40
C ASP A 51 -43.18 12.95 -7.96
N VAL A 52 -42.50 13.86 -7.27
CA VAL A 52 -42.55 15.31 -7.51
C VAL A 52 -41.13 15.86 -7.46
N ASN A 53 -40.84 16.92 -8.23
CA ASN A 53 -39.47 17.43 -8.36
C ASN A 53 -39.27 18.76 -7.62
N ALA A 54 -38.89 18.68 -6.34
CA ALA A 54 -38.58 19.82 -5.47
C ALA A 54 -39.58 21.01 -5.55
N PRO A 55 -40.90 20.77 -5.41
CA PRO A 55 -41.87 21.86 -5.37
C PRO A 55 -41.70 22.72 -4.10
N ILE A 56 -42.25 23.93 -4.10
CA ILE A 56 -42.25 24.80 -2.93
C ILE A 56 -42.86 24.05 -1.73
N GLY A 57 -42.18 24.09 -0.59
CA GLY A 57 -42.55 23.36 0.62
C GLY A 57 -41.88 21.98 0.74
N LEU A 58 -41.32 21.45 -0.34
CA LEU A 58 -40.36 20.37 -0.33
C LEU A 58 -38.95 20.93 -0.56
N ASP A 59 -37.97 20.35 0.12
CA ASP A 59 -36.58 20.82 0.15
C ASP A 59 -35.77 20.25 -1.04
N SER A 60 -34.56 20.75 -1.26
CA SER A 60 -33.69 20.33 -2.37
C SER A 60 -32.50 19.51 -1.88
N LEU A 61 -32.34 18.27 -2.37
CA LEU A 61 -31.28 17.37 -1.89
C LEU A 61 -29.84 17.89 -2.10
N PRO A 62 -29.49 18.61 -3.20
CA PRO A 62 -28.16 19.15 -3.39
C PRO A 62 -27.76 20.25 -2.39
N HIS A 63 -28.74 20.92 -1.78
CA HIS A 63 -28.54 21.96 -0.79
C HIS A 63 -29.71 22.01 0.21
N PRO A 64 -29.79 21.05 1.15
CA PRO A 64 -30.90 20.95 2.08
C PRO A 64 -30.94 22.12 3.06
N THR A 65 -32.09 22.79 3.18
CA THR A 65 -32.29 23.91 4.12
C THR A 65 -33.57 23.81 4.94
N GLY A 66 -34.49 22.91 4.58
CA GLY A 66 -35.81 22.73 5.17
C GLY A 66 -36.05 21.29 5.62
N VAL A 67 -37.10 20.65 5.11
CA VAL A 67 -37.58 19.34 5.60
C VAL A 67 -36.58 18.20 5.38
N ILE A 68 -35.75 18.24 4.33
CA ILE A 68 -34.69 17.24 4.14
C ILE A 68 -33.61 17.47 5.19
N LYS A 69 -33.20 18.72 5.44
CA LYS A 69 -32.22 19.05 6.48
C LYS A 69 -32.69 18.58 7.87
N GLN A 70 -33.95 18.82 8.23
CA GLN A 70 -34.52 18.36 9.49
C GLN A 70 -34.54 16.82 9.59
N ALA A 71 -34.90 16.13 8.52
CA ALA A 71 -34.86 14.67 8.48
C ALA A 71 -33.42 14.12 8.61
N GLN A 72 -32.43 14.80 8.00
CA GLN A 72 -31.01 14.50 8.13
C GLN A 72 -30.48 14.75 9.55
N GLU A 73 -30.92 15.82 10.22
CA GLU A 73 -30.58 16.09 11.62
C GLU A 73 -31.14 15.00 12.55
N LEU A 74 -32.40 14.57 12.33
CA LEU A 74 -32.99 13.45 13.08
C LEU A 74 -32.24 12.12 12.87
N MET A 75 -31.82 11.86 11.63
CA MET A 75 -31.00 10.68 11.32
C MET A 75 -29.62 10.74 11.98
N ALA A 76 -28.97 11.91 11.98
CA ALA A 76 -27.68 12.10 12.63
C ALA A 76 -27.79 11.86 14.15
N ASP A 77 -28.80 12.47 14.80
CA ASP A 77 -29.09 12.25 16.23
C ASP A 77 -29.40 10.78 16.56
N PHE A 78 -30.15 10.08 15.69
CA PHE A 78 -30.47 8.66 15.87
C PHE A 78 -29.22 7.77 15.79
N THR A 79 -28.35 8.03 14.81
CA THR A 79 -27.17 7.20 14.53
C THR A 79 -25.94 7.59 15.36
N GLY A 80 -25.99 8.71 16.09
CA GLY A 80 -24.85 9.25 16.83
C GLY A 80 -23.78 9.88 15.93
N ALA A 81 -24.15 10.24 14.70
CA ALA A 81 -23.34 11.02 13.77
C ALA A 81 -23.50 12.52 14.04
N ASP A 82 -22.53 13.33 13.62
CA ASP A 82 -22.64 14.80 13.67
C ASP A 82 -23.40 15.35 12.46
N HIS A 83 -23.26 14.68 11.32
CA HIS A 83 -23.99 14.99 10.09
C HIS A 83 -24.47 13.71 9.39
N SER A 84 -25.60 13.79 8.71
CA SER A 84 -26.07 12.72 7.83
C SER A 84 -26.49 13.28 6.45
N PHE A 85 -26.31 12.46 5.43
CA PHE A 85 -26.65 12.79 4.05
C PHE A 85 -27.49 11.67 3.46
N PHE A 86 -28.67 12.02 2.93
CA PHE A 86 -29.56 11.04 2.30
C PHE A 86 -29.09 10.77 0.88
N LEU A 87 -29.12 9.50 0.50
CA LEU A 87 -28.64 9.02 -0.79
C LEU A 87 -29.78 8.32 -1.54
N VAL A 88 -29.98 8.71 -2.79
CA VAL A 88 -30.99 8.12 -3.69
C VAL A 88 -30.37 7.26 -4.81
N ASN A 89 -29.03 7.28 -4.94
CA ASN A 89 -28.28 6.51 -5.94
C ASN A 89 -27.56 5.30 -5.30
N GLY A 90 -28.10 4.76 -4.20
CA GLY A 90 -27.54 3.65 -3.45
C GLY A 90 -26.27 3.99 -2.68
N THR A 91 -25.82 3.06 -1.84
CA THR A 91 -24.58 3.15 -1.06
C THR A 91 -23.33 3.28 -1.93
N THR A 92 -23.41 2.83 -3.18
CA THR A 92 -22.40 3.09 -4.22
C THR A 92 -22.04 4.57 -4.31
N SER A 93 -23.04 5.46 -4.37
CA SER A 93 -22.82 6.91 -4.43
C SER A 93 -22.16 7.43 -3.15
N GLY A 94 -22.59 6.93 -1.98
CA GLY A 94 -22.00 7.27 -0.69
C GLY A 94 -20.53 6.85 -0.58
N ILE A 95 -20.16 5.66 -1.05
CA ILE A 95 -18.78 5.17 -1.05
C ILE A 95 -17.88 6.02 -1.95
N ILE A 96 -18.36 6.35 -3.14
CA ILE A 96 -17.61 7.19 -4.08
C ILE A 96 -17.41 8.59 -3.48
N ALA A 97 -18.46 9.20 -2.94
CA ALA A 97 -18.38 10.52 -2.29
C ALA A 97 -17.47 10.49 -1.06
N MET A 98 -17.56 9.45 -0.24
CA MET A 98 -16.74 9.23 0.95
C MET A 98 -15.24 9.26 0.59
N ILE A 99 -14.82 8.47 -0.41
CA ILE A 99 -13.42 8.46 -0.84
C ILE A 99 -13.02 9.78 -1.51
N MET A 100 -13.86 10.37 -2.37
CA MET A 100 -13.55 11.63 -3.05
C MET A 100 -13.43 12.83 -2.09
N SER A 101 -14.17 12.81 -0.98
CA SER A 101 -14.13 13.89 0.03
C SER A 101 -12.84 13.91 0.85
N VAL A 102 -12.10 12.79 0.89
CA VAL A 102 -10.88 12.63 1.71
C VAL A 102 -9.62 12.49 0.86
N CYS A 103 -9.68 11.70 -0.22
CA CYS A 103 -8.52 11.35 -1.05
C CYS A 103 -8.51 12.12 -2.36
N LYS A 104 -7.41 12.81 -2.63
CA LYS A 104 -7.12 13.45 -3.92
C LYS A 104 -6.37 12.50 -4.86
N ALA A 105 -6.18 12.93 -6.10
CA ALA A 105 -5.37 12.19 -7.04
C ALA A 105 -3.95 11.98 -6.49
N LYS A 106 -3.44 10.74 -6.59
CA LYS A 106 -2.16 10.26 -6.03
C LYS A 106 -2.09 10.12 -4.51
N ASP A 107 -3.09 10.55 -3.73
CA ASP A 107 -3.13 10.22 -2.31
C ASP A 107 -3.24 8.70 -2.11
N LYS A 108 -2.58 8.17 -1.08
CA LYS A 108 -2.66 6.75 -0.73
C LYS A 108 -3.86 6.48 0.16
N ILE A 109 -4.56 5.39 -0.11
CA ILE A 109 -5.66 4.87 0.72
C ILE A 109 -5.39 3.41 1.04
N ILE A 110 -5.48 3.04 2.31
CA ILE A 110 -5.33 1.65 2.78
C ILE A 110 -6.71 1.00 2.74
N LEU A 111 -6.85 -0.16 2.11
CA LEU A 111 -8.14 -0.87 2.04
C LEU A 111 -7.95 -2.38 1.90
N PRO A 112 -8.93 -3.20 2.31
CA PRO A 112 -8.88 -4.62 2.04
C PRO A 112 -8.96 -4.90 0.53
N ARG A 113 -8.44 -6.05 0.06
CA ARG A 113 -8.51 -6.38 -1.39
C ARG A 113 -9.89 -6.87 -1.82
N ASN A 114 -10.69 -7.49 -0.95
CA ASN A 114 -12.04 -7.98 -1.23
C ASN A 114 -13.11 -6.88 -1.18
N VAL A 115 -12.82 -5.72 -1.77
CA VAL A 115 -13.73 -4.57 -1.81
C VAL A 115 -14.82 -4.72 -2.87
N HIS A 116 -15.99 -4.14 -2.58
CA HIS A 116 -17.09 -4.04 -3.54
C HIS A 116 -16.70 -3.18 -4.75
N LYS A 117 -17.29 -3.45 -5.92
CA LYS A 117 -16.99 -2.75 -7.18
C LYS A 117 -17.06 -1.22 -7.09
N SER A 118 -17.92 -0.67 -6.22
CA SER A 118 -18.06 0.79 -6.02
C SER A 118 -16.77 1.43 -5.53
N ILE A 119 -15.97 0.73 -4.73
CA ILE A 119 -14.68 1.22 -4.24
C ILE A 119 -13.69 1.29 -5.40
N ILE A 120 -13.71 0.31 -6.32
CA ILE A 120 -12.89 0.34 -7.53
C ILE A 120 -13.28 1.54 -8.42
N SER A 121 -14.59 1.79 -8.60
CA SER A 121 -15.08 2.99 -9.28
C SER A 121 -14.60 4.28 -8.60
N ALA A 122 -14.60 4.33 -7.26
CA ALA A 122 -14.09 5.46 -6.50
C ALA A 122 -12.58 5.68 -6.69
N LEU A 123 -11.78 4.62 -6.78
CA LEU A 123 -10.34 4.70 -7.09
C LEU A 123 -10.10 5.26 -8.50
N VAL A 124 -10.93 4.89 -9.48
CA VAL A 124 -10.87 5.45 -10.84
C VAL A 124 -11.19 6.96 -10.81
N LEU A 125 -12.28 7.35 -10.15
CA LEU A 125 -12.75 8.73 -10.10
C LEU A 125 -11.82 9.66 -9.30
N SER A 126 -11.41 9.24 -8.10
CA SER A 126 -10.49 10.01 -7.24
C SER A 126 -9.05 10.03 -7.79
N GLY A 127 -8.62 8.95 -8.45
CA GLY A 127 -7.21 8.77 -8.82
C GLY A 127 -6.27 8.48 -7.65
N SER A 128 -6.84 8.10 -6.50
CA SER A 128 -6.08 7.65 -5.33
C SER A 128 -5.34 6.33 -5.61
N ILE A 129 -4.29 6.08 -4.83
CA ILE A 129 -3.41 4.91 -4.93
C ILE A 129 -3.86 3.88 -3.88
N PRO A 130 -4.40 2.72 -4.28
CA PRO A 130 -4.79 1.70 -3.32
C PRO A 130 -3.55 1.02 -2.74
N ILE A 131 -3.52 0.91 -1.42
CA ILE A 131 -2.62 0.05 -0.65
C ILE A 131 -3.46 -1.09 -0.09
N TYR A 132 -3.35 -2.26 -0.73
CA TYR A 132 -4.17 -3.39 -0.35
C TYR A 132 -3.66 -4.11 0.89
N VAL A 133 -4.58 -4.35 1.82
CA VAL A 133 -4.44 -5.31 2.91
C VAL A 133 -5.14 -6.60 2.51
N MET A 134 -4.46 -7.74 2.63
CA MET A 134 -5.03 -9.02 2.21
C MET A 134 -6.03 -9.54 3.25
N PRO A 135 -7.25 -9.94 2.85
CA PRO A 135 -8.20 -10.57 3.76
C PRO A 135 -7.71 -11.94 4.24
N LYS A 136 -8.20 -12.37 5.41
CA LYS A 136 -7.97 -13.74 5.89
C LYS A 136 -8.94 -14.69 5.19
N ILE A 137 -8.44 -15.79 4.64
CA ILE A 137 -9.27 -16.77 3.94
C ILE A 137 -9.68 -17.88 4.91
N ASP A 138 -10.99 -18.09 5.07
CA ASP A 138 -11.51 -19.28 5.73
C ASP A 138 -11.58 -20.42 4.71
N ARG A 139 -10.61 -21.32 4.78
CA ARG A 139 -10.53 -22.48 3.87
C ARG A 139 -11.61 -23.52 4.09
N GLN A 140 -12.35 -23.45 5.20
CA GLN A 140 -13.43 -24.40 5.48
C GLN A 140 -14.71 -24.01 4.74
N LEU A 141 -15.06 -22.72 4.80
CA LEU A 141 -16.23 -22.16 4.12
C LEU A 141 -15.91 -21.63 2.72
N GLU A 142 -14.63 -21.54 2.37
CA GLU A 142 -14.10 -20.92 1.14
C GLU A 142 -14.48 -19.43 0.98
N ILE A 143 -14.58 -18.71 2.10
CA ILE A 143 -14.95 -17.28 2.13
C ILE A 143 -13.79 -16.39 2.57
N ALA A 144 -13.82 -15.13 2.14
CA ALA A 144 -12.90 -14.10 2.61
C ALA A 144 -13.47 -13.37 3.85
N ASN A 145 -12.72 -13.42 4.95
CA ASN A 145 -12.97 -12.69 6.19
C ASN A 145 -12.17 -11.36 6.23
N GLN A 146 -12.29 -10.63 7.32
CA GLN A 146 -11.61 -9.35 7.54
C GLN A 146 -10.08 -9.52 7.62
N PRO A 147 -9.30 -8.50 7.22
CA PRO A 147 -7.95 -8.33 7.74
C PRO A 147 -7.94 -8.15 9.25
N THR A 148 -6.84 -8.49 9.91
CA THR A 148 -6.70 -8.28 11.37
C THR A 148 -6.38 -6.82 11.68
N VAL A 149 -6.64 -6.39 12.91
CA VAL A 149 -6.24 -5.08 13.43
C VAL A 149 -4.74 -4.84 13.19
N ASP A 150 -3.91 -5.85 13.46
CA ASP A 150 -2.47 -5.74 13.26
C ASP A 150 -2.08 -5.59 11.79
N ASP A 151 -2.84 -6.17 10.86
CA ASP A 151 -2.62 -5.96 9.42
C ASP A 151 -2.85 -4.48 9.05
N TYR A 152 -3.92 -3.86 9.59
CA TYR A 152 -4.18 -2.43 9.41
C TYR A 152 -3.12 -1.56 10.09
N LYS A 153 -2.73 -1.87 11.34
CA LYS A 153 -1.68 -1.13 12.06
C LYS A 153 -0.35 -1.17 11.31
N ARG A 154 0.06 -2.36 10.83
CA ARG A 154 1.25 -2.51 9.99
C ARG A 154 1.16 -1.68 8.72
N ALA A 155 0.00 -1.66 8.06
CA ALA A 155 -0.20 -0.84 6.87
C ALA A 155 -0.11 0.66 7.18
N ILE A 156 -0.73 1.14 8.26
CA ILE A 156 -0.70 2.55 8.69
C ILE A 156 0.73 2.98 9.03
N LEU A 157 1.46 2.18 9.82
CA LEU A 157 2.86 2.45 10.17
C LEU A 157 3.80 2.41 8.96
N ARG A 158 3.50 1.53 8.00
CA ARG A 158 4.29 1.39 6.78
C ARG A 158 4.02 2.51 5.79
N TYR A 159 2.79 3.03 5.75
CA TYR A 159 2.37 4.09 4.83
C TYR A 159 1.84 5.31 5.61
N PRO A 160 2.69 6.00 6.40
CA PRO A 160 2.30 7.20 7.14
C PRO A 160 1.78 8.33 6.25
N SER A 161 2.04 8.31 4.94
CA SER A 161 1.47 9.27 3.98
C SER A 161 0.02 8.98 3.59
N ALA A 162 -0.57 7.85 4.01
CA ALA A 162 -1.94 7.49 3.68
C ALA A 162 -2.94 8.50 4.27
N LYS A 163 -3.96 8.88 3.47
CA LYS A 163 -5.00 9.82 3.91
C LYS A 163 -6.15 9.14 4.62
N ALA A 164 -6.41 7.89 4.25
CA ALA A 164 -7.51 7.13 4.79
C ALA A 164 -7.18 5.64 4.91
N VAL A 165 -7.82 5.00 5.88
CA VAL A 165 -8.04 3.55 5.92
C VAL A 165 -9.53 3.31 5.66
N LEU A 166 -9.83 2.42 4.73
CA LEU A 166 -11.19 1.94 4.47
C LEU A 166 -11.35 0.55 5.07
N VAL A 167 -12.39 0.39 5.87
CA VAL A 167 -12.78 -0.90 6.46
C VAL A 167 -14.15 -1.28 5.94
N ILE A 168 -14.32 -2.53 5.51
CA ILE A 168 -15.65 -3.08 5.21
C ILE A 168 -16.16 -3.61 6.54
N ASN A 169 -17.31 -3.20 7.06
CA ASN A 169 -17.81 -3.72 8.33
C ASN A 169 -19.34 -3.71 8.38
N PRO A 170 -20.02 -4.86 8.49
CA PRO A 170 -19.46 -6.22 8.50
C PRO A 170 -19.04 -6.68 7.09
N THR A 171 -18.39 -7.84 7.00
CA THR A 171 -18.36 -8.58 5.72
C THR A 171 -19.78 -9.08 5.37
N TYR A 172 -19.98 -9.53 4.12
CA TYR A 172 -21.23 -10.16 3.68
C TYR A 172 -21.69 -11.29 4.63
N PHE A 173 -20.76 -12.12 5.08
CA PHE A 173 -21.03 -13.27 5.95
C PHE A 173 -21.18 -12.91 7.43
N GLY A 174 -20.98 -11.64 7.80
CA GLY A 174 -21.19 -11.15 9.17
C GLY A 174 -19.94 -11.02 10.03
N ALA A 175 -18.74 -11.15 9.45
CA ALA A 175 -17.50 -10.97 10.20
C ALA A 175 -17.24 -9.48 10.49
N ILE A 176 -16.96 -9.16 11.75
CA ILE A 176 -16.77 -7.79 12.24
C ILE A 176 -15.33 -7.58 12.68
N ALA A 177 -14.78 -6.41 12.35
CA ALA A 177 -13.46 -5.98 12.78
C ALA A 177 -13.54 -5.17 14.08
N ASP A 178 -12.45 -5.11 14.85
CA ASP A 178 -12.34 -4.18 15.99
C ASP A 178 -12.18 -2.75 15.47
N LEU A 179 -13.30 -2.17 15.04
CA LEU A 179 -13.33 -0.83 14.47
C LEU A 179 -12.79 0.21 15.46
N LYS A 180 -13.05 0.04 16.77
CA LYS A 180 -12.64 1.01 17.77
C LYS A 180 -11.12 1.09 17.88
N GLU A 181 -10.45 -0.05 17.91
CA GLU A 181 -8.98 -0.08 17.94
C GLU A 181 -8.36 0.41 16.62
N ILE A 182 -8.96 0.06 15.47
CA ILE A 182 -8.52 0.56 14.16
C ILE A 182 -8.66 2.09 14.09
N THR A 183 -9.81 2.64 14.47
CA THR A 183 -10.07 4.09 14.49
C THR A 183 -9.09 4.80 15.40
N LYS A 184 -8.96 4.35 16.65
CA LYS A 184 -8.03 4.94 17.62
C LYS A 184 -6.61 4.97 17.09
N PHE A 185 -6.14 3.87 16.50
CA PHE A 185 -4.79 3.79 15.95
C PHE A 185 -4.61 4.68 14.72
N ALA A 186 -5.56 4.67 13.78
CA ALA A 186 -5.52 5.51 12.58
C ALA A 186 -5.51 7.00 12.94
N HIS A 187 -6.36 7.42 13.88
CA HIS A 187 -6.42 8.81 14.36
C HIS A 187 -5.14 9.26 15.04
N ALA A 188 -4.48 8.38 15.81
CA ALA A 188 -3.17 8.66 16.40
C ALA A 188 -2.08 8.91 15.35
N HIS A 189 -2.29 8.42 14.12
CA HIS A 189 -1.39 8.62 12.97
C HIS A 189 -1.95 9.61 11.93
N ASN A 190 -2.99 10.38 12.29
CA ASN A 190 -3.63 11.37 11.43
C ASN A 190 -4.19 10.80 10.11
N VAL A 191 -4.67 9.56 10.15
CA VAL A 191 -5.34 8.86 9.04
C VAL A 191 -6.85 8.82 9.32
N ALA A 192 -7.67 9.21 8.32
CA ALA A 192 -9.13 9.14 8.44
C ALA A 192 -9.64 7.69 8.31
N VAL A 193 -10.75 7.36 8.97
CA VAL A 193 -11.38 6.03 8.92
C VAL A 193 -12.69 6.10 8.16
N LEU A 194 -12.73 5.38 7.04
CA LEU A 194 -13.88 5.29 6.14
C LEU A 194 -14.48 3.89 6.26
N VAL A 195 -15.78 3.78 6.53
CA VAL A 195 -16.42 2.48 6.73
C VAL A 195 -17.47 2.21 5.64
N ASP A 196 -17.29 1.11 4.92
CA ASP A 196 -18.35 0.52 4.13
C ASP A 196 -19.23 -0.33 5.06
N GLU A 197 -20.28 0.30 5.60
CA GLU A 197 -21.26 -0.30 6.52
C GLU A 197 -22.58 -0.62 5.80
N ALA A 198 -22.49 -0.98 4.52
CA ALA A 198 -23.66 -1.28 3.70
C ALA A 198 -24.59 -2.32 4.35
N HIS A 199 -24.05 -3.33 5.03
CA HIS A 199 -24.81 -4.40 5.65
C HIS A 199 -25.10 -4.20 7.15
N GLY A 200 -24.77 -3.03 7.73
CA GLY A 200 -24.85 -2.74 9.16
C GLY A 200 -25.94 -1.73 9.59
N ALA A 201 -26.91 -1.39 8.74
CA ALA A 201 -27.94 -0.39 9.09
C ALA A 201 -28.73 -0.73 10.37
N HIS A 202 -28.93 -2.01 10.64
CA HIS A 202 -29.61 -2.50 11.83
C HIS A 202 -28.77 -2.42 13.13
N TYR A 203 -27.47 -2.11 13.07
CA TYR A 203 -26.64 -1.92 14.27
C TYR A 203 -27.10 -0.70 15.08
N TYR A 204 -27.62 0.31 14.40
CA TYR A 204 -28.17 1.51 15.03
C TYR A 204 -29.50 1.27 15.76
N PHE A 205 -30.15 0.11 15.58
CA PHE A 205 -31.50 -0.15 16.10
C PHE A 205 -31.48 -0.63 17.55
N SER A 206 -30.40 -1.30 17.97
CA SER A 206 -30.33 -2.00 19.25
C SER A 206 -28.91 -2.03 19.79
N LYS A 207 -28.80 -1.97 21.13
CA LYS A 207 -27.51 -2.12 21.83
C LYS A 207 -27.04 -3.58 21.95
N ASN A 208 -27.88 -4.54 21.57
CA ASN A 208 -27.58 -5.97 21.66
C ASN A 208 -26.85 -6.49 20.40
N GLY A 209 -26.58 -5.61 19.44
CA GLY A 209 -25.86 -5.93 18.21
C GLY A 209 -24.38 -5.54 18.25
N PRO A 210 -23.67 -5.79 17.13
CA PRO A 210 -22.34 -5.23 16.88
C PRO A 210 -22.26 -3.72 17.07
N ILE A 211 -21.07 -3.24 17.42
CA ILE A 211 -20.77 -1.80 17.43
C ILE A 211 -20.85 -1.24 16.00
N SER A 212 -21.55 -0.12 15.86
CA SER A 212 -21.63 0.61 14.59
C SER A 212 -20.38 1.45 14.31
N ALA A 213 -20.19 1.86 13.05
CA ALA A 213 -19.10 2.75 12.66
C ALA A 213 -19.11 4.08 13.43
N MET A 214 -20.28 4.68 13.67
CA MET A 214 -20.38 5.92 14.43
C MET A 214 -20.06 5.73 15.92
N GLU A 215 -20.44 4.60 16.53
CA GLU A 215 -20.05 4.27 17.91
C GLU A 215 -18.55 3.99 18.05
N ALA A 216 -17.90 3.54 16.97
CA ALA A 216 -16.45 3.36 16.89
C ALA A 216 -15.69 4.64 16.52
N ASP A 217 -16.36 5.79 16.49
CA ASP A 217 -15.81 7.11 16.14
C ASP A 217 -15.20 7.20 14.73
N ALA A 218 -15.64 6.35 13.79
CA ALA A 218 -15.19 6.44 12.40
C ALA A 218 -15.64 7.75 11.75
N ASP A 219 -14.80 8.34 10.90
CA ASP A 219 -15.03 9.68 10.35
C ASP A 219 -16.19 9.71 9.32
N LEU A 220 -16.32 8.64 8.53
CA LEU A 220 -17.39 8.48 7.55
C LEU A 220 -17.88 7.03 7.50
N ALA A 221 -19.19 6.84 7.35
CA ALA A 221 -19.78 5.52 7.11
C ALA A 221 -20.91 5.57 6.08
N SER A 222 -20.84 4.70 5.07
CA SER A 222 -21.90 4.55 4.06
C SER A 222 -22.78 3.36 4.42
N VAL A 223 -24.07 3.61 4.68
CA VAL A 223 -25.00 2.65 5.31
C VAL A 223 -26.21 2.39 4.41
N SER A 224 -26.43 1.14 3.99
CA SER A 224 -27.59 0.78 3.15
C SER A 224 -28.85 0.53 3.99
N PHE A 225 -29.66 1.56 4.21
CA PHE A 225 -30.96 1.41 4.88
C PHE A 225 -31.91 0.47 4.13
N HIS A 226 -31.81 0.36 2.80
CA HIS A 226 -32.68 -0.58 2.07
C HIS A 226 -32.33 -2.05 2.28
N LYS A 227 -31.10 -2.38 2.72
CA LYS A 227 -30.68 -3.77 2.92
C LYS A 227 -31.20 -4.32 4.24
N THR A 228 -30.97 -3.60 5.33
CA THR A 228 -31.32 -4.08 6.69
C THR A 228 -32.13 -3.10 7.52
N GLY A 229 -32.27 -1.84 7.06
CA GLY A 229 -32.98 -0.77 7.78
C GLY A 229 -34.45 -0.57 7.39
N GLY A 230 -34.94 -1.22 6.33
CA GLY A 230 -36.37 -1.22 5.97
C GLY A 230 -36.83 -0.13 4.99
N SER A 231 -35.93 0.61 4.35
CA SER A 231 -36.28 1.59 3.31
C SER A 231 -36.30 0.97 1.90
N LEU A 232 -36.73 1.73 0.88
CA LEU A 232 -36.85 1.23 -0.50
C LEU A 232 -35.48 1.05 -1.18
N THR A 233 -35.32 0.05 -2.06
CA THR A 233 -34.08 -0.19 -2.82
C THR A 233 -33.54 1.10 -3.47
N GLN A 234 -32.20 1.24 -3.50
CA GLN A 234 -31.43 2.46 -3.83
C GLN A 234 -31.36 3.52 -2.74
N SER A 235 -32.23 3.50 -1.73
CA SER A 235 -32.13 4.45 -0.63
C SER A 235 -31.01 4.07 0.37
N SER A 236 -30.22 5.05 0.79
CA SER A 236 -29.05 4.84 1.66
C SER A 236 -28.74 6.13 2.43
N VAL A 237 -27.83 6.05 3.40
CA VAL A 237 -27.36 7.21 4.16
C VAL A 237 -25.83 7.22 4.17
N LEU A 238 -25.22 8.40 4.10
CA LEU A 238 -23.82 8.63 4.44
C LEU A 238 -23.79 9.39 5.77
N LEU A 239 -23.05 8.87 6.74
CA LEU A 239 -22.90 9.43 8.08
C LEU A 239 -21.49 10.00 8.24
N LEU A 240 -21.39 11.14 8.91
CA LEU A 240 -20.12 11.82 9.20
C LEU A 240 -20.03 12.11 10.70
N LYS A 241 -18.85 11.87 11.27
CA LYS A 241 -18.54 12.14 12.67
C LYS A 241 -17.16 12.79 12.82
N GLY A 242 -17.05 13.72 13.76
CA GLY A 242 -15.86 14.50 14.04
C GLY A 242 -15.55 15.59 13.00
N GLU A 243 -14.38 16.19 13.14
CA GLU A 243 -13.96 17.37 12.36
C GLU A 243 -12.89 17.08 11.29
N ARG A 244 -12.40 15.83 11.18
CA ARG A 244 -11.33 15.47 10.22
C ARG A 244 -11.78 15.59 8.77
N VAL A 245 -13.07 15.43 8.51
CA VAL A 245 -13.68 15.58 7.19
C VAL A 245 -14.66 16.74 7.20
N ASN A 246 -14.53 17.63 6.23
CA ASN A 246 -15.43 18.77 6.12
C ASN A 246 -16.77 18.34 5.48
N PRO A 247 -17.93 18.54 6.14
CA PRO A 247 -19.24 18.17 5.59
C PRO A 247 -19.56 18.89 4.27
N VAL A 248 -19.00 20.08 4.04
CA VAL A 248 -19.15 20.81 2.76
C VAL A 248 -18.46 20.06 1.62
N GLU A 249 -17.30 19.44 1.86
CA GLU A 249 -16.60 18.65 0.83
C GLU A 249 -17.34 17.33 0.53
N VAL A 250 -18.01 16.77 1.53
CA VAL A 250 -18.90 15.62 1.35
C VAL A 250 -20.09 15.98 0.47
N GLN A 251 -20.80 17.08 0.78
CA GLN A 251 -21.93 17.55 -0.03
C GLN A 251 -21.51 17.90 -1.45
N LYS A 252 -20.35 18.56 -1.65
CA LYS A 252 -19.80 18.83 -2.98
C LYS A 252 -19.55 17.55 -3.77
N SER A 253 -18.97 16.54 -3.12
CA SER A 253 -18.71 15.23 -3.75
C SER A 253 -20.02 14.54 -4.14
N LEU A 254 -21.03 14.57 -3.27
CA LEU A 254 -22.37 14.04 -3.55
C LEU A 254 -23.03 14.76 -4.72
N ASN A 255 -22.91 16.09 -4.81
CA ASN A 255 -23.49 16.90 -5.88
C ASN A 255 -22.89 16.58 -7.27
N ILE A 256 -21.71 15.98 -7.35
CA ILE A 256 -21.10 15.50 -8.61
C ILE A 256 -21.75 14.16 -9.06
N ILE A 257 -22.17 13.33 -8.11
CA ILE A 257 -22.54 11.92 -8.35
C ILE A 257 -24.06 11.74 -8.40
N ASN A 258 -24.80 12.54 -7.63
CA ASN A 258 -26.24 12.45 -7.51
C ASN A 258 -26.94 13.02 -8.74
N THR A 259 -28.16 12.51 -8.98
CA THR A 259 -29.09 13.12 -9.94
C THR A 259 -29.52 14.51 -9.47
N THR A 260 -29.76 15.42 -10.42
CA THR A 260 -30.37 16.73 -10.16
C THR A 260 -31.88 16.65 -9.88
N SER A 261 -32.50 15.49 -10.10
CA SER A 261 -33.92 15.20 -9.85
C SER A 261 -34.03 13.96 -8.97
N PRO A 262 -33.76 14.08 -7.66
CA PRO A 262 -33.78 12.96 -6.72
C PRO A 262 -35.20 12.44 -6.51
N SER A 263 -35.33 11.14 -6.28
CA SER A 263 -36.64 10.53 -6.01
C SER A 263 -37.11 10.86 -4.59
N ASN A 264 -38.20 11.61 -4.49
CA ASN A 264 -38.83 11.95 -3.21
C ASN A 264 -39.43 10.72 -2.51
N LEU A 265 -39.84 9.69 -3.26
CA LEU A 265 -40.26 8.41 -2.71
C LEU A 265 -39.13 7.75 -1.90
N LEU A 266 -37.91 7.78 -2.42
CA LEU A 266 -36.75 7.21 -1.73
C LEU A 266 -36.41 8.02 -0.48
N ILE A 267 -36.39 9.36 -0.56
CA ILE A 267 -36.15 10.26 0.58
C ILE A 267 -37.19 10.02 1.69
N ALA A 268 -38.48 9.99 1.33
CA ALA A 268 -39.55 9.71 2.27
C ALA A 268 -39.43 8.33 2.92
N SER A 269 -38.98 7.31 2.15
CA SER A 269 -38.75 5.98 2.69
C SER A 269 -37.60 5.93 3.72
N ILE A 270 -36.56 6.75 3.54
CA ILE A 270 -35.46 6.86 4.53
C ILE A 270 -35.99 7.49 5.81
N ASP A 271 -36.72 8.60 5.68
CA ASP A 271 -37.28 9.32 6.83
C ASP A 271 -38.22 8.43 7.65
N ALA A 272 -39.09 7.67 6.97
CA ALA A 272 -39.97 6.69 7.59
C ALA A 272 -39.21 5.53 8.25
N ALA A 273 -38.20 4.98 7.57
CA ALA A 273 -37.39 3.88 8.09
C ALA A 273 -36.63 4.29 9.35
N ARG A 274 -36.07 5.51 9.39
CA ARG A 274 -35.43 6.09 10.57
C ARG A 274 -36.40 6.28 11.72
N HIS A 275 -37.61 6.77 11.46
CA HIS A 275 -38.65 6.85 12.49
C HIS A 275 -38.95 5.47 13.09
N PHE A 276 -39.16 4.45 12.26
CA PHE A 276 -39.38 3.09 12.73
C PHE A 276 -38.19 2.57 13.55
N ALA A 277 -36.98 2.74 13.04
CA ALA A 277 -35.75 2.33 13.71
C ALA A 277 -35.61 2.95 15.10
N ALA A 278 -35.84 4.26 15.21
CA ALA A 278 -35.67 5.01 16.45
C ALA A 278 -36.75 4.71 17.50
N THR A 279 -37.96 4.35 17.07
CA THR A 279 -39.12 4.15 17.97
C THR A 279 -39.41 2.69 18.30
N LYS A 280 -39.10 1.76 17.39
CA LYS A 280 -39.43 0.33 17.50
C LYS A 280 -38.25 -0.60 17.19
N GLY A 281 -37.08 -0.05 16.85
CA GLY A 281 -35.92 -0.82 16.42
C GLY A 281 -35.44 -1.83 17.47
N GLN A 282 -35.34 -1.41 18.74
CA GLN A 282 -34.86 -2.26 19.83
C GLN A 282 -35.71 -3.53 19.99
N GLU A 283 -37.02 -3.38 20.18
CA GLU A 283 -37.96 -4.50 20.31
C GLU A 283 -37.92 -5.41 19.08
N THR A 284 -37.88 -4.81 17.89
CA THR A 284 -37.86 -5.58 16.64
C THR A 284 -36.58 -6.40 16.50
N MET A 285 -35.43 -5.82 16.87
CA MET A 285 -34.15 -6.52 16.80
C MET A 285 -34.05 -7.65 17.82
N ASP A 286 -34.59 -7.47 19.02
CA ASP A 286 -34.62 -8.54 20.03
C ASP A 286 -35.37 -9.77 19.48
N VAL A 287 -36.52 -9.54 18.81
CA VAL A 287 -37.26 -10.61 18.11
C VAL A 287 -36.45 -11.24 16.97
N VAL A 288 -35.76 -10.45 16.15
CA VAL A 288 -34.93 -10.97 15.05
C VAL A 288 -33.79 -11.85 15.57
N LEU A 289 -33.14 -11.45 16.68
CA LEU A 289 -32.08 -12.24 17.32
C LEU A 289 -32.60 -13.56 17.89
N GLU A 290 -33.80 -13.55 18.50
CA GLU A 290 -34.48 -14.79 18.93
C GLU A 290 -34.80 -15.71 17.75
N LEU A 291 -35.31 -15.16 16.65
CA LEU A 291 -35.57 -15.90 15.42
C LEU A 291 -34.29 -16.49 14.82
N SER A 292 -33.18 -15.76 14.92
CA SER A 292 -31.87 -16.22 14.47
C SER A 292 -31.37 -17.41 15.26
N LYS A 293 -31.42 -17.34 16.60
CA LYS A 293 -31.11 -18.46 17.48
C LYS A 293 -32.00 -19.66 17.17
N TYR A 294 -33.30 -19.44 17.06
CA TYR A 294 -34.27 -20.48 16.69
C TYR A 294 -33.94 -21.12 15.34
N ALA A 295 -33.56 -20.33 14.33
CA ALA A 295 -33.17 -20.84 13.02
C ALA A 295 -31.96 -21.78 13.10
N ARG A 296 -30.88 -21.35 13.77
CA ARG A 296 -29.67 -22.17 13.93
C ARG A 296 -29.97 -23.47 14.69
N GLU A 297 -30.73 -23.42 15.77
CA GLU A 297 -31.10 -24.63 16.54
C GLU A 297 -31.92 -25.64 15.74
N GLN A 298 -32.80 -25.19 14.84
CA GLN A 298 -33.59 -26.10 14.01
C GLN A 298 -32.79 -26.64 12.84
N ILE A 299 -31.96 -25.82 12.19
CA ILE A 299 -31.13 -26.22 11.05
C ILE A 299 -30.09 -27.26 11.50
N ALA A 300 -29.48 -27.09 12.68
CA ALA A 300 -28.50 -28.04 13.22
C ALA A 300 -29.04 -29.48 13.41
N LYS A 301 -30.37 -29.67 13.42
CA LYS A 301 -31.03 -30.97 13.53
C LYS A 301 -31.23 -31.66 12.17
N ILE A 302 -30.98 -30.95 11.07
CA ILE A 302 -31.19 -31.44 9.71
C ILE A 302 -29.84 -31.92 9.18
N LYS A 303 -29.78 -33.19 8.76
CA LYS A 303 -28.53 -33.78 8.25
C LYS A 303 -28.06 -33.04 7.00
N GLY A 304 -26.77 -32.77 6.96
CA GLY A 304 -26.10 -32.11 5.85
C GLY A 304 -26.18 -30.60 5.81
N PHE A 305 -26.72 -29.98 6.86
CA PHE A 305 -26.68 -28.52 7.04
C PHE A 305 -26.07 -28.18 8.39
N ILE A 306 -25.03 -27.34 8.39
CA ILE A 306 -24.35 -26.87 9.59
C ILE A 306 -24.51 -25.35 9.69
N PRO A 307 -25.31 -24.83 10.64
CA PRO A 307 -25.44 -23.40 10.83
C PRO A 307 -24.16 -22.86 11.48
N ARG A 308 -23.47 -21.94 10.81
CA ARG A 308 -22.31 -21.24 11.36
C ARG A 308 -22.76 -19.94 12.03
N GLY A 309 -22.12 -19.62 13.14
CA GLY A 309 -22.42 -18.45 13.97
C GLY A 309 -21.16 -17.91 14.64
N ARG A 310 -21.33 -17.07 15.66
CA ARG A 310 -20.25 -16.33 16.32
C ARG A 310 -19.03 -17.16 16.69
N GLU A 311 -19.23 -18.34 17.28
CA GLU A 311 -18.12 -19.22 17.69
C GLU A 311 -17.16 -19.54 16.54
N HIS A 312 -17.70 -19.88 15.37
CA HIS A 312 -16.89 -20.20 14.19
C HIS A 312 -16.04 -19.01 13.75
N PHE A 313 -16.64 -17.82 13.63
CA PHE A 313 -15.94 -16.64 13.15
C PHE A 313 -14.89 -16.13 14.13
N LEU A 314 -15.15 -16.20 15.44
CA LEU A 314 -14.16 -15.88 16.47
C LEU A 314 -12.96 -16.83 16.42
N GLN A 315 -13.18 -18.14 16.22
CA GLN A 315 -12.10 -19.12 16.06
C GLN A 315 -11.23 -18.83 14.81
N LYS A 316 -11.78 -18.18 13.79
CA LYS A 316 -11.03 -17.73 12.59
C LYS A 316 -10.37 -16.35 12.76
N GLY A 317 -10.41 -15.77 13.96
CA GLY A 317 -9.74 -14.51 14.29
C GLY A 317 -10.54 -13.25 13.98
N CYS A 318 -11.87 -13.36 13.78
CA CYS A 318 -12.74 -12.18 13.73
C CYS A 318 -12.90 -11.58 15.13
N PHE A 319 -13.16 -10.27 15.21
CA PHE A 319 -13.37 -9.61 16.50
C PHE A 319 -14.77 -9.86 17.05
N ASP A 320 -15.78 -9.81 16.18
CA ASP A 320 -17.17 -10.12 16.52
C ASP A 320 -17.93 -10.72 15.32
N TYR A 321 -19.20 -11.08 15.53
CA TYR A 321 -20.09 -11.64 14.52
C TYR A 321 -21.51 -11.05 14.54
N ASP A 322 -22.03 -10.75 13.34
CA ASP A 322 -23.40 -10.31 13.11
C ASP A 322 -24.36 -11.50 13.15
N GLU A 323 -25.06 -11.63 14.28
CA GLU A 323 -26.01 -12.72 14.51
C GLU A 323 -27.21 -12.70 13.56
N THR A 324 -27.47 -11.64 12.80
CA THR A 324 -28.57 -11.62 11.80
C THR A 324 -28.23 -12.38 10.51
N LYS A 325 -26.95 -12.74 10.31
CA LYS A 325 -26.49 -13.52 9.16
C LYS A 325 -26.73 -15.01 9.42
N LEU A 326 -27.57 -15.62 8.60
CA LEU A 326 -27.83 -17.06 8.65
C LEU A 326 -26.93 -17.77 7.64
N VAL A 327 -25.71 -18.07 8.07
CA VAL A 327 -24.72 -18.82 7.29
C VAL A 327 -24.96 -20.32 7.47
N ILE A 328 -25.23 -21.05 6.39
CA ILE A 328 -25.52 -22.49 6.41
C ILE A 328 -24.50 -23.19 5.52
N GLU A 329 -23.56 -23.91 6.15
CA GLU A 329 -22.62 -24.79 5.47
C GLU A 329 -23.32 -26.07 5.03
N LEU A 330 -22.95 -26.57 3.86
CA LEU A 330 -23.40 -27.85 3.32
C LEU A 330 -22.40 -28.93 3.73
N ASP A 331 -22.91 -30.08 4.15
CA ASP A 331 -22.12 -31.22 4.62
C ASP A 331 -22.66 -32.53 4.03
N HIS A 332 -21.87 -33.26 3.24
CA HIS A 332 -22.27 -34.56 2.65
C HIS A 332 -23.58 -34.53 1.82
N LEU A 333 -23.86 -33.44 1.12
CA LEU A 333 -24.92 -33.34 0.10
C LEU A 333 -24.33 -33.48 -1.29
N ASP A 334 -25.05 -34.10 -2.24
CA ASP A 334 -24.65 -34.16 -3.66
C ASP A 334 -24.89 -32.85 -4.43
N LEU A 335 -25.11 -31.75 -3.70
CA LEU A 335 -25.35 -30.41 -4.22
C LEU A 335 -24.21 -29.46 -3.82
N SER A 336 -23.88 -28.52 -4.69
CA SER A 336 -23.15 -27.30 -4.31
C SER A 336 -24.09 -26.26 -3.70
N GLY A 337 -23.53 -25.24 -3.05
CA GLY A 337 -24.32 -24.11 -2.55
C GLY A 337 -25.02 -23.35 -3.69
N PHE A 338 -24.42 -23.31 -4.88
CA PHE A 338 -25.04 -22.72 -6.07
C PHE A 338 -26.26 -23.53 -6.54
N ASP A 339 -26.16 -24.87 -6.59
CA ASP A 339 -27.30 -25.73 -6.91
C ASP A 339 -28.43 -25.54 -5.90
N LEU A 340 -28.08 -25.48 -4.62
CA LEU A 340 -29.03 -25.24 -3.54
C LEU A 340 -29.73 -23.87 -3.66
N TYR A 341 -29.00 -22.83 -4.05
CA TYR A 341 -29.56 -21.50 -4.28
C TYR A 341 -30.69 -21.53 -5.32
N TYR A 342 -30.44 -22.15 -6.49
CA TYR A 342 -31.45 -22.29 -7.54
C TYR A 342 -32.59 -23.20 -7.12
N LEU A 343 -32.28 -24.34 -6.49
CA LEU A 343 -33.28 -25.29 -6.02
C LEU A 343 -34.26 -24.66 -5.01
N LEU A 344 -33.74 -23.91 -4.04
CA LEU A 344 -34.56 -23.17 -3.07
C LEU A 344 -35.49 -22.18 -3.77
N LYS A 345 -35.01 -21.46 -4.78
CA LYS A 345 -35.82 -20.47 -5.50
C LYS A 345 -36.87 -21.10 -6.42
N GLU A 346 -36.47 -22.04 -7.26
CA GLU A 346 -37.31 -22.57 -8.34
C GLU A 346 -38.33 -23.58 -7.84
N LYS A 347 -37.94 -24.49 -6.94
CA LYS A 347 -38.82 -25.54 -6.41
C LYS A 347 -39.57 -25.08 -5.16
N TYR A 348 -38.89 -24.37 -4.26
CA TYR A 348 -39.43 -24.03 -2.93
C TYR A 348 -39.82 -22.56 -2.77
N GLN A 349 -39.62 -21.70 -3.78
CA GLN A 349 -39.96 -20.28 -3.74
C GLN A 349 -39.29 -19.52 -2.58
N ILE A 350 -38.13 -20.01 -2.12
CA ILE A 350 -37.31 -19.39 -1.08
C ILE A 350 -36.14 -18.67 -1.75
N GLN A 351 -36.09 -17.36 -1.57
CA GLN A 351 -34.96 -16.54 -2.02
C GLN A 351 -33.96 -16.37 -0.87
N VAL A 352 -32.72 -16.79 -1.08
CA VAL A 352 -31.60 -16.50 -0.18
C VAL A 352 -30.75 -15.36 -0.76
N GLU A 353 -29.84 -14.76 0.03
CA GLU A 353 -29.05 -13.60 -0.39
C GLU A 353 -28.00 -13.99 -1.44
N LEU A 354 -27.18 -14.99 -1.13
CA LEU A 354 -26.13 -15.49 -2.00
C LEU A 354 -25.73 -16.92 -1.62
N ALA A 355 -24.90 -17.52 -2.46
CA ALA A 355 -24.25 -18.79 -2.23
C ALA A 355 -22.78 -18.74 -2.65
N GLU A 356 -21.99 -19.62 -2.04
CA GLU A 356 -20.64 -20.01 -2.47
C GLU A 356 -20.61 -21.55 -2.60
N THR A 357 -19.45 -22.12 -2.95
CA THR A 357 -19.31 -23.56 -3.26
C THR A 357 -20.01 -24.49 -2.27
N TYR A 358 -19.86 -24.24 -0.97
CA TYR A 358 -20.37 -25.10 0.11
C TYR A 358 -21.15 -24.34 1.18
N VAL A 359 -21.65 -23.14 0.87
CA VAL A 359 -22.39 -22.33 1.85
C VAL A 359 -23.46 -21.50 1.18
N ILE A 360 -24.60 -21.35 1.86
CA ILE A 360 -25.62 -20.37 1.51
C ILE A 360 -25.76 -19.33 2.63
N LEU A 361 -26.12 -18.11 2.25
CA LEU A 361 -26.35 -17.00 3.18
C LEU A 361 -27.81 -16.55 3.11
N GLY A 362 -28.51 -16.62 4.25
CA GLY A 362 -29.76 -15.91 4.49
C GLY A 362 -29.53 -14.64 5.33
N ILE A 363 -30.37 -13.62 5.12
CA ILE A 363 -30.41 -12.43 5.97
C ILE A 363 -31.72 -12.44 6.76
N LEU A 364 -31.61 -12.36 8.09
CA LEU A 364 -32.76 -12.17 8.97
C LEU A 364 -32.92 -10.67 9.23
N ALA A 365 -33.84 -10.03 8.52
CA ALA A 365 -34.10 -8.60 8.63
C ALA A 365 -35.34 -8.31 9.51
N ILE A 366 -35.61 -7.02 9.76
CA ILE A 366 -36.75 -6.55 10.58
C ILE A 366 -38.13 -7.02 10.11
N GLY A 367 -38.26 -7.44 8.84
CA GLY A 367 -39.50 -8.00 8.28
C GLY A 367 -39.58 -9.53 8.34
N THR A 368 -38.58 -10.21 8.89
CA THR A 368 -38.53 -11.67 8.95
C THR A 368 -39.53 -12.22 9.95
N LYS A 369 -40.30 -13.23 9.53
CA LYS A 369 -41.32 -13.88 10.36
C LYS A 369 -40.99 -15.34 10.60
N LYS A 370 -41.51 -15.89 11.70
CA LYS A 370 -41.38 -17.32 12.05
C LYS A 370 -41.96 -18.27 10.99
N GLU A 371 -42.94 -17.82 10.20
CA GLU A 371 -43.50 -18.59 9.09
C GLU A 371 -42.51 -18.77 7.93
N HIS A 372 -41.71 -17.76 7.61
CA HIS A 372 -40.65 -17.86 6.59
C HIS A 372 -39.62 -18.92 7.00
N LEU A 373 -39.23 -18.94 8.27
CA LEU A 373 -38.30 -19.95 8.81
C LEU A 373 -38.90 -21.36 8.78
N ARG A 374 -40.18 -21.52 9.12
CA ARG A 374 -40.86 -22.82 9.02
C ARG A 374 -40.87 -23.35 7.58
N HIS A 375 -41.09 -22.48 6.60
CA HIS A 375 -41.01 -22.84 5.19
C HIS A 375 -39.59 -23.30 4.81
N LEU A 376 -38.56 -22.54 5.23
CA LEU A 376 -37.16 -22.91 5.03
C LEU A 376 -36.82 -24.29 5.62
N PHE A 377 -37.21 -24.57 6.86
CA PHE A 377 -36.92 -25.87 7.47
C PHE A 377 -37.60 -27.02 6.76
N SER A 378 -38.83 -26.82 6.26
CA SER A 378 -39.52 -27.84 5.49
C SER A 378 -38.76 -28.18 4.20
N ALA A 379 -38.32 -27.16 3.47
CA ALA A 379 -37.51 -27.33 2.27
C ALA A 379 -36.18 -28.03 2.58
N LEU A 380 -35.42 -27.56 3.56
CA LEU A 380 -34.13 -28.16 3.94
C LEU A 380 -34.27 -29.62 4.40
N LYS A 381 -35.34 -29.98 5.10
CA LYS A 381 -35.60 -31.38 5.47
C LYS A 381 -35.86 -32.26 4.25
N GLU A 382 -36.67 -31.80 3.31
CA GLU A 382 -36.94 -32.56 2.08
C GLU A 382 -35.66 -32.71 1.25
N ILE A 383 -34.88 -31.64 1.10
CA ILE A 383 -33.59 -31.66 0.40
C ILE A 383 -32.62 -32.62 1.08
N SER A 384 -32.49 -32.57 2.41
CA SER A 384 -31.69 -33.51 3.18
C SER A 384 -32.10 -34.96 2.90
N HIS A 385 -33.40 -35.26 2.87
CA HIS A 385 -33.87 -36.61 2.54
C HIS A 385 -33.51 -37.08 1.12
N GLN A 386 -33.44 -36.17 0.15
CA GLN A 386 -33.18 -36.50 -1.26
C GLN A 386 -31.68 -36.54 -1.59
N HIS A 387 -30.89 -35.65 -0.98
CA HIS A 387 -29.53 -35.31 -1.42
C HIS A 387 -28.44 -35.68 -0.40
N TYR A 388 -28.79 -36.03 0.84
CA TYR A 388 -27.80 -36.39 1.86
C TYR A 388 -27.30 -37.83 1.70
N ASN A 389 -25.99 -37.99 1.64
CA ASN A 389 -25.35 -39.29 1.66
C ASN A 389 -24.00 -39.21 2.40
N ARG A 390 -23.86 -39.97 3.49
CA ARG A 390 -22.67 -40.00 4.35
C ARG A 390 -21.36 -40.40 3.63
N ASN A 391 -21.44 -40.99 2.44
CA ASN A 391 -20.26 -41.34 1.65
C ASN A 391 -19.79 -40.21 0.74
N ILE A 392 -20.54 -39.11 0.62
CA ILE A 392 -20.13 -37.94 -0.16
C ILE A 392 -19.02 -37.21 0.59
N ILE A 393 -17.87 -37.11 -0.06
CA ILE A 393 -16.74 -36.32 0.42
C ILE A 393 -16.54 -35.20 -0.58
N TYR A 394 -16.65 -33.95 -0.12
CA TYR A 394 -16.38 -32.82 -0.97
C TYR A 394 -14.89 -32.75 -1.33
N PRO A 395 -14.55 -32.47 -2.61
CA PRO A 395 -13.19 -32.13 -2.96
C PRO A 395 -12.75 -30.90 -2.16
N ARG A 396 -11.55 -30.95 -1.58
CA ARG A 396 -10.91 -29.74 -1.03
C ARG A 396 -10.52 -28.86 -2.21
N HIS A 397 -11.37 -27.93 -2.62
CA HIS A 397 -10.93 -26.89 -3.52
C HIS A 397 -10.01 -25.95 -2.73
N SER A 398 -8.76 -25.84 -3.17
CA SER A 398 -7.87 -24.83 -2.60
C SER A 398 -8.32 -23.49 -3.16
N PHE A 399 -9.14 -22.74 -2.42
CA PHE A 399 -9.36 -21.33 -2.70
C PHE A 399 -7.98 -20.67 -2.83
N SER A 400 -7.60 -20.29 -4.06
CA SER A 400 -6.29 -19.68 -4.28
C SER A 400 -6.23 -18.38 -3.49
N VAL A 401 -5.27 -18.33 -2.56
CA VAL A 401 -5.07 -17.24 -1.60
C VAL A 401 -4.40 -16.02 -2.27
N SER A 402 -3.99 -16.15 -3.53
CA SER A 402 -3.32 -15.09 -4.26
C SER A 402 -4.32 -14.22 -5.02
N PHE A 403 -4.38 -12.95 -4.63
CA PHE A 403 -5.00 -11.93 -5.47
C PHE A 403 -4.04 -11.55 -6.60
N PRO A 404 -4.56 -11.19 -7.80
CA PRO A 404 -3.74 -10.71 -8.90
C PRO A 404 -2.87 -9.50 -8.51
N PHE A 405 -1.65 -9.44 -9.04
CA PHE A 405 -0.75 -8.32 -8.78
C PHE A 405 -1.22 -7.05 -9.52
N LEU A 406 -1.43 -5.96 -8.76
CA LEU A 406 -1.75 -4.64 -9.31
C LEU A 406 -0.48 -3.98 -9.88
N LEU A 407 -0.32 -4.04 -11.20
CA LEU A 407 0.80 -3.40 -11.89
C LEU A 407 0.51 -1.93 -12.20
N VAL A 408 -0.72 -1.65 -12.66
CA VAL A 408 -1.14 -0.32 -13.10
C VAL A 408 -2.27 0.15 -12.19
N ARG A 409 -2.22 1.41 -11.73
CA ARG A 409 -3.29 1.96 -10.89
C ARG A 409 -4.65 1.94 -11.63
N PRO A 410 -5.79 1.67 -10.94
CA PRO A 410 -7.10 1.51 -11.59
C PRO A 410 -7.47 2.65 -12.53
N ARG A 411 -7.26 3.91 -12.12
CA ARG A 411 -7.49 5.09 -12.99
C ARG A 411 -6.66 5.05 -14.28
N SER A 412 -5.38 4.71 -14.19
CA SER A 412 -4.51 4.68 -15.37
C SER A 412 -4.87 3.53 -16.31
N ALA A 413 -5.24 2.38 -15.75
CA ALA A 413 -5.71 1.24 -16.53
C ALA A 413 -7.04 1.56 -17.24
N PHE A 414 -7.98 2.21 -16.56
CA PHE A 414 -9.28 2.59 -17.12
C PHE A 414 -9.15 3.44 -18.40
N TYR A 415 -8.23 4.42 -18.42
CA TYR A 415 -7.99 5.28 -19.59
C TYR A 415 -6.94 4.73 -20.58
N ALA A 416 -6.36 3.55 -20.33
CA ALA A 416 -5.40 2.97 -21.25
C ALA A 416 -6.08 2.46 -22.53
N PRO A 417 -5.39 2.43 -23.69
CA PRO A 417 -5.85 1.70 -24.88
C PRO A 417 -6.20 0.24 -24.57
N SER A 418 -7.20 -0.32 -25.24
CA SER A 418 -7.62 -1.73 -25.07
C SER A 418 -7.44 -2.57 -26.31
N LYS A 419 -7.22 -3.85 -26.08
CA LYS A 419 -7.45 -4.92 -27.05
C LYS A 419 -8.34 -6.00 -26.43
N ARG A 420 -9.19 -6.59 -27.26
CA ARG A 420 -10.09 -7.68 -26.90
C ARG A 420 -9.43 -9.01 -27.27
N ILE A 421 -9.39 -9.96 -26.35
CA ILE A 421 -8.75 -11.27 -26.55
C ILE A 421 -9.60 -12.39 -25.93
N SER A 422 -9.32 -13.65 -26.27
CA SER A 422 -9.92 -14.78 -25.56
C SER A 422 -9.45 -14.82 -24.10
N ILE A 423 -10.33 -15.17 -23.15
CA ILE A 423 -9.94 -15.38 -21.75
C ILE A 423 -8.83 -16.43 -21.61
N LEU A 424 -8.80 -17.42 -22.51
CA LEU A 424 -7.79 -18.48 -22.52
C LEU A 424 -6.38 -17.96 -22.87
N GLU A 425 -6.31 -16.81 -23.53
CA GLU A 425 -5.07 -16.15 -23.94
C GLU A 425 -4.68 -15.00 -22.99
N ALA A 426 -5.49 -14.77 -21.94
CA ALA A 426 -5.32 -13.63 -21.06
C ALA A 426 -4.14 -13.76 -20.11
N ALA A 427 -3.53 -14.94 -19.96
CA ALA A 427 -2.43 -15.15 -19.02
C ALA A 427 -1.29 -14.14 -19.24
N ASN A 428 -0.82 -13.52 -18.15
CA ASN A 428 0.16 -12.43 -18.16
C ASN A 428 -0.27 -11.17 -18.94
N GLN A 429 -1.55 -11.01 -19.33
CA GLN A 429 -2.06 -9.73 -19.81
C GLN A 429 -2.55 -8.87 -18.64
N ILE A 430 -2.57 -7.55 -18.82
CA ILE A 430 -3.03 -6.60 -17.80
C ILE A 430 -4.51 -6.33 -18.06
N SER A 431 -5.36 -6.61 -17.10
CA SER A 431 -6.80 -6.37 -17.23
C SER A 431 -7.10 -4.89 -17.43
N LYS A 432 -8.04 -4.57 -18.31
CA LYS A 432 -8.66 -3.25 -18.40
C LYS A 432 -10.08 -3.24 -17.81
N GLU A 433 -10.67 -4.41 -17.60
CA GLU A 433 -12.00 -4.57 -17.03
C GLU A 433 -11.97 -5.17 -15.62
N SER A 434 -13.14 -5.26 -15.00
CA SER A 434 -13.34 -6.06 -13.78
C SER A 434 -14.08 -7.33 -14.13
N ILE A 435 -13.60 -8.49 -13.65
CA ILE A 435 -14.36 -9.75 -13.69
C ILE A 435 -14.75 -10.09 -12.26
N MET A 436 -16.03 -10.33 -12.02
CA MET A 436 -16.56 -10.58 -10.67
C MET A 436 -17.68 -11.62 -10.68
N ILE A 437 -17.79 -12.35 -9.57
CA ILE A 437 -18.93 -13.21 -9.27
C ILE A 437 -20.08 -12.34 -8.79
N TYR A 438 -21.31 -12.59 -9.25
CA TYR A 438 -22.48 -11.82 -8.85
C TYR A 438 -23.71 -12.71 -8.56
N PRO A 439 -24.41 -12.47 -7.43
CA PRO A 439 -24.02 -11.63 -6.28
C PRO A 439 -22.81 -12.25 -5.54
N PRO A 440 -21.98 -11.49 -4.77
CA PRO A 440 -22.18 -10.09 -4.32
C PRO A 440 -21.50 -9.00 -5.17
N GLY A 441 -20.72 -9.34 -6.21
CA GLY A 441 -19.96 -8.34 -6.99
C GLY A 441 -18.59 -7.99 -6.41
N ILE A 442 -17.90 -8.99 -5.82
CA ILE A 442 -16.49 -8.88 -5.41
C ILE A 442 -15.61 -9.23 -6.62
N PRO A 443 -14.71 -8.34 -7.06
CA PRO A 443 -13.87 -8.59 -8.23
C PRO A 443 -12.81 -9.67 -8.00
N LEU A 444 -12.81 -10.68 -8.87
CA LEU A 444 -11.74 -11.66 -9.01
C LEU A 444 -10.48 -11.02 -9.62
N ILE A 445 -10.67 -10.04 -10.50
CA ILE A 445 -9.63 -9.17 -11.06
C ILE A 445 -10.21 -7.77 -11.32
N ILE A 446 -9.37 -6.76 -11.19
CA ILE A 446 -9.72 -5.36 -11.46
C ILE A 446 -8.81 -4.73 -12.54
N PRO A 447 -9.18 -3.57 -13.12
CA PRO A 447 -8.34 -2.88 -14.08
C PRO A 447 -6.95 -2.59 -13.51
N GLY A 448 -5.92 -2.98 -14.26
CA GLY A 448 -4.52 -2.77 -13.95
C GLY A 448 -3.83 -3.95 -13.26
N GLU A 449 -4.59 -4.98 -12.90
CA GLU A 449 -4.05 -6.25 -12.41
C GLU A 449 -3.66 -7.20 -13.54
N ILE A 450 -2.74 -8.12 -13.26
CA ILE A 450 -2.27 -9.11 -14.24
C ILE A 450 -3.01 -10.43 -14.08
N PHE A 451 -3.59 -10.93 -15.16
CA PHE A 451 -4.20 -12.25 -15.23
C PHE A 451 -3.16 -13.36 -14.97
N THR A 452 -3.51 -14.27 -14.06
CA THR A 452 -2.74 -15.49 -13.79
C THR A 452 -3.44 -16.70 -14.40
N SER A 453 -2.69 -17.77 -14.67
CA SER A 453 -3.27 -19.03 -15.17
C SER A 453 -4.30 -19.60 -14.19
N ASP A 454 -3.99 -19.58 -12.89
CA ASP A 454 -4.90 -20.04 -11.82
C ASP A 454 -6.22 -19.25 -11.80
N LEU A 455 -6.16 -17.93 -12.02
CA LEU A 455 -7.36 -17.11 -12.10
C LEU A 455 -8.21 -17.49 -13.31
N ILE A 456 -7.58 -17.72 -14.47
CA ILE A 456 -8.29 -18.11 -15.70
C ILE A 456 -8.98 -19.46 -15.53
N GLU A 457 -8.29 -20.44 -14.93
CA GLU A 457 -8.88 -21.74 -14.60
C GLU A 457 -10.07 -21.60 -13.66
N ARG A 458 -9.94 -20.79 -12.59
CA ARG A 458 -11.04 -20.53 -11.66
C ARG A 458 -12.24 -19.86 -12.34
N ILE A 459 -12.01 -18.88 -13.21
CA ILE A 459 -13.06 -18.22 -14.01
C ILE A 459 -13.77 -19.24 -14.90
N LYS A 460 -13.04 -20.20 -15.47
CA LYS A 460 -13.62 -21.29 -16.27
C LYS A 460 -14.50 -22.20 -15.41
N THR A 461 -14.01 -22.65 -14.25
CA THR A 461 -14.79 -23.50 -13.32
C THR A 461 -16.10 -22.81 -12.91
N TYR A 462 -16.07 -21.53 -12.55
CA TYR A 462 -17.30 -20.82 -12.16
C TYR A 462 -18.31 -20.63 -13.31
N LYS A 463 -17.84 -20.55 -14.56
CA LYS A 463 -18.74 -20.54 -15.73
C LYS A 463 -19.43 -21.88 -15.93
N GLU A 464 -18.73 -22.98 -15.67
CA GLU A 464 -19.27 -24.34 -15.81
C GLU A 464 -20.33 -24.65 -14.73
N THR A 465 -20.25 -24.02 -13.55
CA THR A 465 -21.24 -24.18 -12.47
C THR A 465 -22.48 -23.29 -12.63
N GLY A 466 -22.64 -22.57 -13.74
CA GLY A 466 -23.82 -21.73 -14.03
C GLY A 466 -23.91 -20.42 -13.23
N ILE A 467 -22.85 -20.03 -12.53
CA ILE A 467 -22.80 -18.80 -11.74
C ILE A 467 -22.82 -17.59 -12.67
N THR A 468 -23.58 -16.56 -12.30
CA THR A 468 -23.54 -15.28 -13.01
C THR A 468 -22.20 -14.60 -12.75
N MET A 469 -21.39 -14.49 -13.80
CA MET A 469 -20.21 -13.64 -13.79
C MET A 469 -20.47 -12.36 -14.57
N LEU A 470 -20.06 -11.24 -13.98
CA LEU A 470 -20.07 -9.96 -14.67
C LEU A 470 -18.69 -9.70 -15.27
N SER A 471 -18.68 -9.48 -16.58
CA SER A 471 -17.57 -9.03 -17.41
C SER A 471 -18.13 -8.10 -18.49
N ASP A 472 -17.28 -7.34 -19.17
CA ASP A 472 -17.67 -6.43 -20.26
C ASP A 472 -18.30 -7.21 -21.43
N TYR A 473 -17.88 -8.46 -21.65
CA TYR A 473 -18.39 -9.33 -22.70
C TYR A 473 -18.85 -10.69 -22.18
N SER A 474 -19.90 -11.23 -22.80
CA SER A 474 -20.48 -12.54 -22.46
C SER A 474 -19.97 -13.70 -23.33
N ASP A 475 -19.24 -13.42 -24.41
CA ASP A 475 -18.81 -14.41 -25.42
C ASP A 475 -17.45 -15.07 -25.13
N GLY A 476 -16.99 -15.02 -23.88
CA GLY A 476 -15.72 -15.62 -23.46
C GLY A 476 -14.47 -14.80 -23.79
N THR A 477 -14.63 -13.59 -24.31
CA THR A 477 -13.54 -12.63 -24.51
C THR A 477 -13.40 -11.65 -23.34
N VAL A 478 -12.24 -11.02 -23.23
CA VAL A 478 -11.91 -10.02 -22.20
C VAL A 478 -11.15 -8.83 -22.75
N ASN A 479 -11.30 -7.68 -22.10
CA ASN A 479 -10.58 -6.44 -22.35
C ASN A 479 -9.27 -6.40 -21.55
N VAL A 480 -8.15 -6.32 -22.27
CA VAL A 480 -6.83 -6.11 -21.69
C VAL A 480 -6.19 -4.83 -22.23
N ILE A 481 -5.22 -4.29 -21.48
CA ILE A 481 -4.47 -3.12 -21.92
C ILE A 481 -3.67 -3.46 -23.19
N ASP A 482 -3.84 -2.62 -24.21
CA ASP A 482 -3.02 -2.65 -25.41
C ASP A 482 -1.69 -1.94 -25.14
N LYS A 483 -0.72 -2.73 -24.70
CA LYS A 483 0.64 -2.31 -24.33
C LYS A 483 1.40 -1.67 -25.49
N GLU A 484 1.15 -2.11 -26.73
CA GLU A 484 1.88 -1.66 -27.92
C GLU A 484 1.45 -0.26 -28.32
N ASN A 485 0.14 0.02 -28.23
CA ASN A 485 -0.42 1.34 -28.56
C ASN A 485 -0.43 2.32 -27.37
N TRP A 486 -0.01 1.89 -26.18
CA TRP A 486 0.06 2.75 -25.01
C TRP A 486 1.46 3.33 -24.79
N LYS A 487 1.73 4.54 -25.29
CA LYS A 487 3.04 5.22 -25.13
C LYS A 487 3.55 5.26 -23.68
N ARG A 488 2.66 5.37 -22.71
CA ARG A 488 2.97 5.42 -21.26
C ARG A 488 3.33 4.04 -20.69
N PHE A 489 3.11 2.95 -21.42
CA PHE A 489 3.47 1.61 -20.98
C PHE A 489 4.99 1.44 -20.77
N SER A 490 5.81 2.25 -21.42
CA SER A 490 7.27 2.28 -21.22
C SER A 490 7.66 2.44 -19.74
N SER A 491 6.93 3.24 -18.96
CA SER A 491 7.12 3.39 -17.51
C SER A 491 6.78 2.13 -16.71
N TYR A 492 5.96 1.22 -17.24
CA TYR A 492 5.55 -0.02 -16.59
C TYR A 492 6.27 -1.26 -17.13
N GLN A 493 7.05 -1.11 -18.21
CA GLN A 493 7.59 -2.24 -18.96
C GLN A 493 8.55 -3.11 -18.13
N LYS A 494 9.43 -2.50 -17.33
CA LYS A 494 10.35 -3.25 -16.45
C LYS A 494 9.59 -4.02 -15.38
N ALA A 495 8.72 -3.35 -14.62
CA ALA A 495 7.88 -3.99 -13.60
C ALA A 495 6.97 -5.11 -14.17
N TYR A 496 6.43 -4.91 -15.38
CA TYR A 496 5.69 -5.95 -16.09
C TYR A 496 6.56 -7.17 -16.38
N LEU A 497 7.75 -6.98 -16.96
CA LEU A 497 8.66 -8.08 -17.29
C LEU A 497 9.13 -8.80 -16.02
N ASP A 498 9.48 -8.05 -14.97
CA ASP A 498 9.90 -8.57 -13.67
C ASP A 498 8.81 -9.46 -13.07
N TYR A 499 7.55 -9.02 -13.10
CA TYR A 499 6.43 -9.85 -12.66
C TYR A 499 6.16 -11.04 -13.60
N SER A 500 6.06 -10.82 -14.91
CA SER A 500 5.62 -11.85 -15.86
C SER A 500 6.64 -12.97 -16.04
N SER A 501 7.93 -12.65 -15.95
CA SER A 501 9.01 -13.62 -16.18
C SER A 501 9.55 -14.23 -14.87
N LYS A 502 9.61 -13.44 -13.80
CA LYS A 502 10.30 -13.82 -12.56
C LYS A 502 9.42 -13.75 -11.31
N ARG A 503 8.14 -13.33 -11.46
CA ARG A 503 7.18 -13.09 -10.36
C ARG A 503 7.72 -12.14 -9.29
N ILE A 504 8.48 -11.14 -9.73
CA ILE A 504 9.15 -10.16 -8.87
C ILE A 504 8.22 -8.97 -8.64
N THR A 505 8.10 -8.53 -7.38
CA THR A 505 7.35 -7.33 -7.01
C THR A 505 8.27 -6.25 -6.44
N THR A 506 8.20 -5.95 -5.15
CA THR A 506 9.16 -5.07 -4.44
C THR A 506 10.06 -5.93 -3.55
N PRO A 507 11.28 -5.46 -3.19
CA PRO A 507 12.17 -6.18 -2.30
C PRO A 507 11.46 -6.68 -1.04
N HIS A 508 10.72 -5.81 -0.35
CA HIS A 508 9.96 -6.17 0.84
C HIS A 508 8.91 -7.26 0.59
N ASN A 509 8.06 -7.10 -0.44
CA ASN A 509 6.98 -8.05 -0.73
C ASN A 509 7.53 -9.43 -1.15
N ASP A 510 8.69 -9.44 -1.80
CA ASP A 510 9.38 -10.67 -2.17
C ASP A 510 10.18 -11.28 -1.01
N GLY A 511 10.27 -10.58 0.14
CA GLY A 511 10.96 -11.00 1.36
C GLY A 511 12.49 -10.80 1.32
N TYR A 512 12.97 -9.83 0.54
CA TYR A 512 14.37 -9.43 0.46
C TYR A 512 14.65 -8.22 1.36
N MET A 513 15.87 -8.17 1.92
CA MET A 513 16.37 -7.08 2.74
C MET A 513 17.82 -6.74 2.38
N MET A 514 18.22 -5.48 2.49
CA MET A 514 19.62 -5.06 2.37
C MET A 514 20.42 -5.63 3.57
N PRO A 515 21.48 -6.42 3.34
CA PRO A 515 22.26 -7.03 4.42
C PRO A 515 23.15 -6.00 5.12
N PHE A 516 23.64 -6.37 6.30
CA PHE A 516 24.64 -5.58 7.00
C PHE A 516 25.97 -5.60 6.24
N GLU A 517 26.67 -4.47 6.12
CA GLU A 517 27.97 -4.41 5.42
C GLU A 517 29.03 -5.31 6.08
N GLY A 518 28.99 -5.48 7.40
CA GLY A 518 29.98 -6.33 8.06
C GLY A 518 29.72 -7.84 7.94
N ASP A 519 28.74 -8.28 7.15
CA ASP A 519 28.45 -9.69 6.90
C ASP A 519 29.47 -10.34 5.93
N GLU A 520 29.27 -11.61 5.61
CA GLU A 520 30.09 -12.34 4.63
C GLU A 520 29.83 -11.86 3.21
N HIS A 521 30.92 -11.61 2.47
CA HIS A 521 30.87 -11.19 1.08
C HIS A 521 31.37 -12.28 0.17
N GLN A 522 30.85 -12.24 -1.05
CA GLN A 522 31.38 -12.97 -2.17
C GLN A 522 32.57 -12.23 -2.82
N ALA A 523 32.49 -10.90 -2.89
CA ALA A 523 33.54 -10.03 -3.42
C ALA A 523 33.28 -8.56 -3.05
N THR A 524 34.30 -7.71 -3.22
CA THR A 524 34.14 -6.24 -3.28
C THR A 524 34.20 -5.75 -4.72
N PHE A 525 33.31 -4.84 -5.10
CA PHE A 525 33.36 -4.12 -6.38
C PHE A 525 33.96 -2.72 -6.21
N ILE A 526 34.94 -2.36 -7.05
CA ILE A 526 35.63 -1.05 -7.05
C ILE A 526 35.71 -0.51 -8.49
N LEU A 527 35.48 0.78 -8.69
CA LEU A 527 35.71 1.47 -9.96
C LEU A 527 37.04 2.22 -9.94
N LEU A 528 37.81 2.23 -11.04
CA LEU A 528 39.06 3.00 -11.09
C LEU A 528 38.88 4.46 -11.51
N PRO A 529 39.55 5.42 -10.84
CA PRO A 529 39.47 6.82 -11.21
C PRO A 529 40.21 7.10 -12.53
N PHE A 530 39.55 7.83 -13.42
CA PHE A 530 40.09 8.18 -14.74
C PHE A 530 39.85 9.64 -15.17
N ARG A 531 38.88 10.32 -14.54
CA ARG A 531 38.54 11.71 -14.86
C ARG A 531 39.71 12.65 -14.54
N LYS A 532 39.90 13.68 -15.36
CA LYS A 532 40.98 14.67 -15.19
C LYS A 532 40.53 15.95 -14.46
N ASP A 533 39.23 16.14 -14.33
CA ASP A 533 38.56 17.28 -13.72
C ASP A 533 38.11 17.03 -12.27
N THR A 534 38.11 15.77 -11.82
CA THR A 534 37.99 15.39 -10.40
C THR A 534 39.36 15.04 -9.81
N TRP A 535 40.17 14.26 -10.55
CA TRP A 535 41.40 13.67 -10.04
C TRP A 535 42.64 14.34 -10.64
N ARG A 536 43.55 14.79 -9.76
CA ARG A 536 44.77 15.51 -10.18
C ARG A 536 45.72 14.63 -10.99
N LEU A 537 46.56 15.27 -11.81
CA LEU A 537 47.63 14.64 -12.59
C LEU A 537 47.14 13.45 -13.45
N GLY A 538 45.93 13.55 -14.01
CA GLY A 538 45.35 12.50 -14.85
C GLY A 538 44.95 11.24 -14.07
N ALA A 539 44.54 11.41 -12.81
CA ALA A 539 44.10 10.36 -11.89
C ALA A 539 45.17 9.32 -11.48
N LYS A 540 46.44 9.46 -11.88
CA LYS A 540 47.48 8.46 -11.51
C LYS A 540 47.67 8.32 -10.00
N PRO A 541 47.84 9.41 -9.21
CA PRO A 541 47.96 9.29 -7.76
C PRO A 541 46.74 8.61 -7.10
N ALA A 542 45.53 8.94 -7.56
CA ALA A 542 44.30 8.31 -7.09
C ALA A 542 44.25 6.81 -7.45
N ARG A 543 44.61 6.42 -8.67
CA ARG A 543 44.69 5.00 -9.06
C ARG A 543 45.68 4.21 -8.20
N ASP A 544 46.83 4.80 -7.86
CA ASP A 544 47.82 4.16 -7.00
C ASP A 544 47.24 3.96 -5.58
N ALA A 545 46.53 4.96 -5.03
CA ALA A 545 45.83 4.82 -3.75
C ALA A 545 44.71 3.76 -3.76
N TYR A 546 43.89 3.73 -4.83
CA TYR A 546 42.86 2.69 -5.00
C TYR A 546 43.49 1.30 -5.08
N LYS A 547 44.65 1.17 -5.73
CA LYS A 547 45.38 -0.11 -5.82
C LYS A 547 45.89 -0.59 -4.45
N GLU A 548 46.29 0.31 -3.56
CA GLU A 548 46.61 -0.06 -2.17
C GLU A 548 45.38 -0.56 -1.41
N VAL A 549 44.22 0.07 -1.59
CA VAL A 549 42.95 -0.42 -1.03
C VAL A 549 42.61 -1.81 -1.56
N VAL A 550 42.70 -2.03 -2.87
CA VAL A 550 42.52 -3.36 -3.50
C VAL A 550 43.46 -4.38 -2.86
N ARG A 551 44.76 -4.08 -2.75
CA ARG A 551 45.78 -4.96 -2.13
C ARG A 551 45.49 -5.29 -0.66
N ALA A 552 44.78 -4.43 0.04
CA ALA A 552 44.39 -4.69 1.42
C ALA A 552 43.17 -5.61 1.50
N ILE A 553 42.17 -5.42 0.63
CA ILE A 553 40.92 -6.21 0.62
C ILE A 553 41.16 -7.64 0.12
N VAL A 554 41.99 -7.84 -0.92
CA VAL A 554 42.27 -9.17 -1.52
C VAL A 554 42.86 -10.20 -0.55
N LYS A 555 43.37 -9.74 0.60
CA LYS A 555 43.85 -10.60 1.69
C LYS A 555 42.71 -11.34 2.39
N PHE A 556 41.47 -10.88 2.22
CA PHE A 556 40.29 -11.38 2.92
C PHE A 556 39.19 -11.86 1.97
N GLU A 557 38.98 -11.17 0.86
CA GLU A 557 37.93 -11.51 -0.11
C GLU A 557 38.30 -11.12 -1.54
N PRO A 558 37.71 -11.76 -2.57
CA PRO A 558 37.93 -11.37 -3.97
C PRO A 558 37.54 -9.91 -4.25
N VAL A 559 38.26 -9.28 -5.19
CA VAL A 559 37.97 -7.90 -5.62
C VAL A 559 37.75 -7.85 -7.12
N VAL A 560 36.67 -7.17 -7.52
CA VAL A 560 36.32 -6.92 -8.91
C VAL A 560 36.57 -5.45 -9.21
N VAL A 561 37.49 -5.19 -10.13
CA VAL A 561 37.91 -3.84 -10.50
C VAL A 561 37.29 -3.46 -11.85
N GLY A 562 36.34 -2.54 -11.82
CA GLY A 562 35.70 -1.93 -12.98
C GLY A 562 36.55 -0.82 -13.60
N ILE A 563 37.02 -1.02 -14.82
CA ILE A 563 37.91 -0.09 -15.52
C ILE A 563 37.20 0.49 -16.75
N HIS A 564 37.22 1.82 -16.85
CA HIS A 564 36.61 2.51 -17.97
C HIS A 564 37.28 2.12 -19.31
N PRO A 565 36.53 1.86 -20.40
CA PRO A 565 37.10 1.42 -21.68
C PRO A 565 38.27 2.26 -22.19
N ASN A 566 38.21 3.59 -22.03
CA ASN A 566 39.23 4.53 -22.49
C ASN A 566 40.61 4.36 -21.83
N ILE A 567 40.68 3.74 -20.65
CA ILE A 567 41.95 3.52 -19.93
C ILE A 567 42.27 2.04 -19.73
N TYR A 568 41.36 1.13 -20.11
CA TYR A 568 41.46 -0.30 -19.82
C TYR A 568 42.80 -0.89 -20.25
N ASP A 569 43.16 -0.74 -21.52
CA ASP A 569 44.37 -1.37 -22.08
C ASP A 569 45.65 -0.81 -21.46
N ALA A 570 45.62 0.41 -20.92
CA ALA A 570 46.76 1.06 -20.28
C ALA A 570 46.97 0.63 -18.82
N VAL A 571 45.91 0.26 -18.09
CA VAL A 571 46.00 0.01 -16.63
C VAL A 571 45.56 -1.37 -16.18
N ALA A 572 44.88 -2.17 -17.00
CA ALA A 572 44.40 -3.49 -16.60
C ALA A 572 45.55 -4.44 -16.20
N GLY A 573 46.68 -4.36 -16.91
CA GLY A 573 47.89 -5.14 -16.58
C GLY A 573 48.50 -4.80 -15.22
N GLU A 574 48.16 -3.66 -14.61
CA GLU A 574 48.64 -3.31 -13.27
C GLU A 574 48.07 -4.24 -12.17
N PHE A 575 47.01 -5.00 -12.46
CA PHE A 575 46.33 -5.92 -11.53
C PHE A 575 46.63 -7.40 -11.80
N SER A 576 47.33 -7.75 -12.88
CA SER A 576 47.55 -9.16 -13.29
C SER A 576 48.32 -10.00 -12.27
N ASN A 577 49.12 -9.35 -11.42
CA ASN A 577 49.96 -10.02 -10.42
C ASN A 577 49.34 -9.97 -9.02
N ILE A 578 48.08 -9.56 -8.89
CA ILE A 578 47.35 -9.54 -7.62
C ILE A 578 46.37 -10.71 -7.64
N GLU A 579 46.65 -11.74 -6.85
CA GLU A 579 45.73 -12.88 -6.68
C GLU A 579 44.37 -12.40 -6.15
N ASN A 580 43.30 -13.13 -6.51
CA ASN A 580 41.91 -12.81 -6.17
C ASN A 580 41.40 -11.46 -6.71
N VAL A 581 42.01 -10.90 -7.76
CA VAL A 581 41.50 -9.73 -8.49
C VAL A 581 40.98 -10.12 -9.88
N SER A 582 39.76 -9.71 -10.17
CA SER A 582 39.17 -9.77 -11.51
C SER A 582 39.00 -8.36 -12.07
N VAL A 583 39.50 -8.09 -13.28
CA VAL A 583 39.31 -6.80 -13.96
C VAL A 583 38.19 -6.89 -14.99
N ILE A 584 37.29 -5.92 -15.01
CA ILE A 584 36.20 -5.86 -15.98
C ILE A 584 36.14 -4.51 -16.69
N LYS A 585 35.81 -4.54 -17.99
CA LYS A 585 35.53 -3.34 -18.78
C LYS A 585 34.09 -2.89 -18.54
N VAL A 586 33.88 -1.67 -18.05
CA VAL A 586 32.55 -1.10 -17.73
C VAL A 586 32.53 0.43 -17.92
N LYS A 587 31.46 0.99 -18.48
CA LYS A 587 31.29 2.44 -18.66
C LYS A 587 30.65 3.06 -17.41
N TYR A 588 31.17 4.22 -17.01
CA TYR A 588 30.74 5.07 -15.90
C TYR A 588 31.35 6.45 -16.11
N ASN A 589 30.82 7.50 -15.46
CA ASN A 589 31.40 8.83 -15.56
C ASN A 589 32.32 9.14 -14.36
N ASP A 590 32.06 8.68 -13.14
CA ASP A 590 32.97 8.84 -12.00
C ASP A 590 33.11 7.57 -11.11
N ALA A 591 34.19 7.50 -10.34
CA ALA A 591 34.69 6.26 -9.72
C ALA A 591 34.24 6.06 -8.26
N TRP A 592 32.96 6.26 -7.99
CA TRP A 592 32.32 6.14 -6.68
C TRP A 592 31.37 4.96 -6.63
N ALA A 593 31.93 3.74 -6.59
CA ALA A 593 31.18 2.49 -6.71
C ALA A 593 30.05 2.38 -5.68
N ARG A 594 30.22 2.95 -4.48
CA ARG A 594 29.17 2.98 -3.46
C ARG A 594 27.88 3.63 -3.94
N ASP A 595 28.02 4.68 -4.75
CA ASP A 595 26.94 5.60 -5.11
C ASP A 595 26.26 5.25 -6.42
N ASN A 596 27.00 4.69 -7.38
CA ASN A 596 26.49 4.40 -8.73
C ASN A 596 26.43 2.90 -9.07
N ALA A 597 27.05 2.01 -8.28
CA ALA A 597 26.89 0.57 -8.45
C ALA A 597 25.56 0.09 -7.83
N PRO A 598 25.09 -1.12 -8.17
CA PRO A 598 23.79 -1.59 -7.70
C PRO A 598 23.80 -1.83 -6.19
N ILE A 599 22.70 -1.51 -5.51
CA ILE A 599 22.48 -1.88 -4.11
C ILE A 599 22.01 -3.33 -4.06
N PHE A 600 22.63 -4.17 -3.23
CA PHE A 600 22.27 -5.58 -3.12
C PHE A 600 21.25 -5.83 -2.01
N VAL A 601 20.26 -6.69 -2.30
CA VAL A 601 19.29 -7.20 -1.33
C VAL A 601 19.29 -8.73 -1.34
N LYS A 602 19.12 -9.32 -0.17
CA LYS A 602 19.28 -10.76 0.08
C LYS A 602 18.02 -11.36 0.70
N LYS A 603 17.69 -12.59 0.26
CA LYS A 603 16.69 -13.47 0.89
C LYS A 603 17.29 -14.87 1.01
N SER A 604 17.67 -15.26 2.23
CA SER A 604 18.46 -16.47 2.46
C SER A 604 19.71 -16.45 1.57
N TRP A 605 19.89 -17.38 0.62
CA TRP A 605 21.04 -17.42 -0.29
C TRP A 605 20.82 -16.72 -1.64
N LYS A 606 19.62 -16.18 -1.88
CA LYS A 606 19.28 -15.52 -3.15
C LYS A 606 19.63 -14.05 -3.08
N LEU A 607 20.35 -13.57 -4.09
CA LEU A 607 20.71 -12.17 -4.25
C LEU A 607 19.90 -11.54 -5.38
N ARG A 608 19.57 -10.27 -5.18
CA ARG A 608 19.01 -9.37 -6.18
C ARG A 608 19.61 -7.99 -6.00
N THR A 609 19.41 -7.11 -6.97
CA THR A 609 19.84 -5.73 -6.89
C THR A 609 18.66 -4.76 -6.91
N VAL A 610 18.88 -3.55 -6.40
CA VAL A 610 17.97 -2.42 -6.50
C VAL A 610 18.71 -1.31 -7.26
N ASP A 611 18.05 -0.83 -8.30
CA ASP A 611 18.55 0.12 -9.29
C ASP A 611 17.74 1.42 -9.11
N PHE A 612 18.33 2.33 -8.32
CA PHE A 612 17.82 3.68 -8.12
C PHE A 612 18.40 4.63 -9.16
N ARG A 613 17.73 5.77 -9.38
CA ARG A 613 18.29 6.81 -10.24
C ARG A 613 19.48 7.48 -9.57
N PHE A 614 20.43 7.90 -10.39
CA PHE A 614 21.60 8.69 -9.99
C PHE A 614 21.64 9.98 -10.80
N ASN A 615 22.03 11.09 -10.16
CA ASN A 615 22.06 12.39 -10.82
C ASN A 615 23.30 13.26 -10.48
N ALA A 616 24.43 12.64 -10.19
CA ALA A 616 25.67 13.33 -9.80
C ALA A 616 25.50 14.25 -8.58
N TRP A 617 24.85 13.74 -7.53
CA TRP A 617 24.67 14.39 -6.24
C TRP A 617 24.03 15.80 -6.36
N ARG A 618 22.73 15.85 -6.72
CA ARG A 618 21.82 17.03 -6.82
C ARG A 618 21.40 17.47 -8.23
N GLY A 619 21.83 16.78 -9.30
CA GLY A 619 21.39 17.07 -10.67
C GLY A 619 21.56 18.53 -11.08
N ASP A 620 20.53 19.12 -11.68
CA ASP A 620 20.54 20.52 -12.13
C ASP A 620 20.56 21.54 -10.98
N GLU A 621 20.22 21.12 -9.76
CA GLU A 621 20.21 21.95 -8.56
C GLU A 621 21.58 21.94 -7.86
N GLY A 622 22.66 22.16 -8.61
CA GLY A 622 24.03 22.25 -8.08
C GLY A 622 24.75 20.91 -7.91
N GLY A 623 24.48 19.94 -8.79
CA GLY A 623 25.22 18.68 -8.90
C GLY A 623 26.69 18.87 -9.31
N LEU A 624 27.46 17.78 -9.19
CA LEU A 624 28.92 17.82 -9.34
C LEU A 624 29.37 17.85 -10.81
N TYR A 625 28.58 17.34 -11.75
CA TYR A 625 28.81 17.41 -13.20
C TYR A 625 27.52 17.11 -13.97
N THR A 626 27.44 17.55 -15.23
CA THR A 626 26.18 17.52 -16.00
C THR A 626 25.96 16.24 -16.82
N ASN A 627 27.01 15.50 -17.16
CA ASN A 627 26.91 14.25 -17.92
C ASN A 627 27.19 13.03 -17.03
N TYR A 628 26.13 12.47 -16.44
CA TYR A 628 26.14 11.32 -15.53
C TYR A 628 25.38 10.10 -16.09
N TYR A 629 25.05 10.10 -17.39
CA TYR A 629 24.21 9.06 -17.99
C TYR A 629 24.80 7.65 -17.91
N ASP A 630 26.13 7.51 -17.85
CA ASP A 630 26.75 6.18 -17.69
C ASP A 630 26.75 5.73 -16.23
N ASP A 631 26.85 6.66 -15.26
CA ASP A 631 26.70 6.34 -13.83
C ASP A 631 25.28 5.87 -13.51
N ASP A 632 24.27 6.60 -13.99
CA ASP A 632 22.85 6.26 -13.80
C ASP A 632 22.43 4.95 -14.48
N LYS A 633 23.22 4.45 -15.43
CA LYS A 633 23.02 3.13 -16.04
C LYS A 633 23.90 2.04 -15.43
N LEU A 634 24.86 2.38 -14.59
CA LEU A 634 25.89 1.45 -14.12
C LEU A 634 25.27 0.31 -13.32
N ALA A 635 24.37 0.60 -12.38
CA ALA A 635 23.66 -0.41 -11.59
C ALA A 635 22.98 -1.48 -12.46
N SER A 636 22.21 -1.06 -13.47
CA SER A 636 21.59 -1.98 -14.45
C SER A 636 22.63 -2.76 -15.28
N HIS A 637 23.73 -2.14 -15.72
CA HIS A 637 24.78 -2.83 -16.47
C HIS A 637 25.50 -3.89 -15.64
N VAL A 638 25.87 -3.56 -14.40
CA VAL A 638 26.53 -4.47 -13.46
C VAL A 638 25.59 -5.62 -13.11
N SER A 639 24.33 -5.33 -12.79
CA SER A 639 23.33 -6.38 -12.47
C SER A 639 23.14 -7.37 -13.62
N LYS A 640 23.08 -6.89 -14.86
CA LYS A 640 23.00 -7.76 -16.07
C LYS A 640 24.24 -8.61 -16.25
N LYS A 641 25.43 -8.00 -16.08
CA LYS A 641 26.70 -8.72 -16.16
C LYS A 641 26.82 -9.78 -15.07
N MET A 642 26.20 -9.52 -13.91
CA MET A 642 26.13 -10.46 -12.79
C MET A 642 25.06 -11.54 -12.92
N HIS A 643 24.25 -11.51 -13.98
CA HIS A 643 23.07 -12.36 -14.13
C HIS A 643 22.08 -12.27 -12.94
N LEU A 644 22.00 -11.10 -12.30
CA LEU A 644 21.10 -10.85 -11.16
C LEU A 644 19.80 -10.17 -11.60
N ASP A 645 18.71 -10.55 -10.94
CA ASP A 645 17.45 -9.82 -11.04
C ASP A 645 17.57 -8.46 -10.35
N SER A 646 16.97 -7.42 -10.93
CA SER A 646 17.11 -6.05 -10.46
C SER A 646 15.76 -5.33 -10.38
N TYR A 647 15.42 -4.80 -9.21
CA TYR A 647 14.26 -3.92 -9.02
C TYR A 647 14.62 -2.50 -9.52
N TYR A 648 13.81 -1.92 -10.40
CA TYR A 648 14.01 -0.53 -10.86
C TYR A 648 13.12 0.44 -10.14
N ILE A 649 13.69 1.56 -9.70
CA ILE A 649 12.95 2.66 -9.13
C ILE A 649 13.18 3.90 -10.00
N ASP A 650 12.25 4.16 -10.92
CA ASP A 650 12.43 5.12 -12.01
C ASP A 650 12.15 6.59 -11.63
N ASP A 651 11.49 6.81 -10.49
CA ASP A 651 11.09 8.12 -9.96
C ASP A 651 11.72 8.40 -8.57
N PHE A 652 12.90 7.84 -8.29
CA PHE A 652 13.60 8.05 -7.02
C PHE A 652 15.11 8.09 -7.20
N VAL A 653 15.71 9.23 -6.84
CA VAL A 653 17.15 9.42 -6.85
C VAL A 653 17.72 9.02 -5.48
N LEU A 654 18.69 8.10 -5.47
CA LEU A 654 19.37 7.65 -4.27
C LEU A 654 20.80 7.20 -4.58
N GLU A 655 21.77 7.71 -3.83
CA GLU A 655 23.15 7.21 -3.85
C GLU A 655 23.43 6.33 -2.62
N GLY A 656 24.20 5.25 -2.77
CA GLY A 656 24.44 4.30 -1.67
C GLY A 656 25.12 4.90 -0.43
N GLY A 657 25.95 5.93 -0.55
CA GLY A 657 26.58 6.63 0.58
C GLY A 657 25.60 7.45 1.41
N SER A 658 24.41 7.72 0.87
CA SER A 658 23.33 8.41 1.59
C SER A 658 22.57 7.54 2.60
N ILE A 659 22.85 6.23 2.61
CA ILE A 659 22.21 5.25 3.49
C ILE A 659 23.25 4.38 4.22
N HIS A 660 22.89 3.88 5.41
CA HIS A 660 23.63 2.79 6.05
C HIS A 660 22.65 1.89 6.81
N VAL A 661 22.70 0.57 6.60
CA VAL A 661 21.76 -0.37 7.23
C VAL A 661 22.46 -1.29 8.25
N ASP A 662 21.69 -1.78 9.21
CA ASP A 662 22.16 -2.73 10.24
C ASP A 662 21.93 -4.20 9.88
N GLY A 663 21.26 -4.48 8.76
CA GLY A 663 20.85 -5.84 8.36
C GLY A 663 19.74 -6.47 9.23
N LYS A 664 19.18 -5.73 10.18
CA LYS A 664 18.06 -6.12 11.07
C LYS A 664 16.82 -5.24 10.90
N GLY A 665 16.87 -4.32 9.94
CA GLY A 665 15.73 -3.52 9.51
C GLY A 665 15.81 -2.06 9.92
N THR A 666 16.95 -1.57 10.40
CA THR A 666 17.21 -0.16 10.69
C THR A 666 18.09 0.45 9.60
N CYS A 667 17.73 1.63 9.12
CA CYS A 667 18.51 2.44 8.17
C CYS A 667 18.83 3.81 8.77
N LEU A 668 20.07 4.28 8.63
CA LEU A 668 20.51 5.64 8.94
C LEU A 668 20.53 6.47 7.66
N VAL A 669 20.06 7.71 7.74
CA VAL A 669 20.09 8.69 6.64
C VAL A 669 20.30 10.11 7.18
N THR A 670 20.69 11.05 6.31
CA THR A 670 20.70 12.48 6.65
C THR A 670 19.56 13.26 6.00
N GLU A 671 18.98 14.22 6.73
CA GLU A 671 17.98 15.15 6.20
C GLU A 671 18.59 16.06 5.12
N ALA A 672 19.80 16.59 5.37
CA ALA A 672 20.54 17.43 4.44
C ALA A 672 20.68 16.78 3.04
N CYS A 673 20.86 15.45 3.00
CA CYS A 673 20.98 14.69 1.78
C CYS A 673 19.62 14.41 1.14
N LEU A 674 18.76 13.64 1.81
CA LEU A 674 17.57 13.08 1.16
C LEU A 674 16.42 14.09 1.00
N LEU A 675 16.39 15.17 1.78
CA LEU A 675 15.43 16.26 1.61
C LEU A 675 15.96 17.40 0.73
N SER A 676 17.14 17.22 0.13
CA SER A 676 17.68 18.21 -0.79
C SER A 676 16.77 18.35 -2.03
N LYS A 677 16.60 19.59 -2.49
CA LYS A 677 15.80 19.91 -3.69
C LYS A 677 16.32 19.23 -4.96
N GLY A 678 17.59 18.85 -4.98
CA GLY A 678 18.24 18.23 -6.14
C GLY A 678 18.04 16.73 -6.27
N ARG A 679 17.34 16.05 -5.35
CA ARG A 679 17.07 14.60 -5.44
C ARG A 679 15.61 14.32 -5.72
N ASN A 680 14.77 14.44 -4.69
CA ASN A 680 13.36 14.04 -4.73
C ASN A 680 12.45 15.22 -4.30
N PRO A 681 12.50 16.39 -4.98
CA PRO A 681 11.84 17.63 -4.51
C PRO A 681 10.31 17.54 -4.46
N HIS A 682 9.73 16.56 -5.15
CA HIS A 682 8.29 16.33 -5.20
C HIS A 682 7.81 15.39 -4.08
N MET A 683 8.71 14.84 -3.27
CA MET A 683 8.39 13.89 -2.19
C MET A 683 8.56 14.54 -0.82
N SER A 684 7.65 14.20 0.08
CA SER A 684 7.79 14.48 1.51
C SER A 684 8.81 13.56 2.18
N LYS A 685 9.28 13.94 3.38
CA LYS A 685 10.14 13.11 4.22
C LYS A 685 9.53 11.72 4.46
N GLN A 686 8.21 11.67 4.71
CA GLN A 686 7.48 10.43 4.91
C GLN A 686 7.50 9.54 3.66
N GLU A 687 7.24 10.10 2.48
CA GLU A 687 7.25 9.32 1.23
C GLU A 687 8.64 8.77 0.88
N ILE A 688 9.70 9.53 1.18
CA ILE A 688 11.08 9.05 1.04
C ILE A 688 11.32 7.85 1.97
N GLU A 689 10.91 7.95 3.23
CA GLU A 689 11.05 6.86 4.20
C GLU A 689 10.28 5.59 3.76
N GLU A 690 9.07 5.73 3.22
CA GLU A 690 8.28 4.62 2.67
C GLU A 690 9.00 3.91 1.51
N THR A 691 9.63 4.68 0.62
CA THR A 691 10.41 4.17 -0.50
C THR A 691 11.62 3.38 0.00
N LEU A 692 12.32 3.89 1.01
CA LEU A 692 13.45 3.19 1.62
C LEU A 692 13.00 1.88 2.28
N LYS A 693 11.93 1.89 3.07
CA LYS A 693 11.38 0.68 3.71
C LYS A 693 11.00 -0.39 2.68
N THR A 694 10.35 0.03 1.60
CA THR A 694 9.88 -0.89 0.56
C THR A 694 11.02 -1.49 -0.27
N ASN A 695 12.04 -0.69 -0.57
CA ASN A 695 13.09 -1.07 -1.52
C ASN A 695 14.39 -1.54 -0.88
N LEU A 696 14.63 -1.22 0.39
CA LEU A 696 15.76 -1.77 1.16
C LEU A 696 15.32 -2.93 2.06
N GLY A 697 14.01 -3.17 2.18
CA GLY A 697 13.45 -4.17 3.10
C GLY A 697 13.63 -3.82 4.58
N VAL A 698 13.86 -2.54 4.90
CA VAL A 698 13.99 -2.04 6.27
C VAL A 698 12.62 -1.69 6.87
N SER A 699 12.55 -1.65 8.20
CA SER A 699 11.32 -1.36 8.96
C SER A 699 11.37 0.01 9.64
N LYS A 700 12.57 0.51 9.94
CA LYS A 700 12.82 1.79 10.62
C LYS A 700 13.87 2.61 9.88
N VAL A 701 13.65 3.92 9.77
CA VAL A 701 14.63 4.88 9.25
C VAL A 701 14.90 5.93 10.33
N ILE A 702 16.17 6.14 10.65
CA ILE A 702 16.62 7.14 11.62
C ILE A 702 17.25 8.29 10.84
N TRP A 703 16.72 9.48 11.08
CA TRP A 703 17.09 10.71 10.38
C TRP A 703 17.97 11.58 11.26
N ILE A 704 19.25 11.73 10.90
CA ILE A 704 20.11 12.77 11.49
C ILE A 704 20.06 14.02 10.61
N LYS A 705 20.21 15.21 11.21
CA LYS A 705 19.98 16.46 10.48
C LYS A 705 21.05 16.72 9.41
N ASN A 706 22.31 16.50 9.78
CA ASN A 706 23.48 16.91 9.01
C ASN A 706 24.52 15.79 9.00
N GLY A 707 25.34 15.76 7.95
CA GLY A 707 26.52 14.90 7.84
C GLY A 707 27.82 15.65 8.18
N ILE A 708 28.85 15.49 7.35
CA ILE A 708 30.10 16.27 7.49
C ILE A 708 29.92 17.67 6.87
N TYR A 709 30.39 18.70 7.58
CA TYR A 709 30.30 20.10 7.16
C TYR A 709 31.06 20.36 5.85
N GLN A 710 30.38 20.98 4.88
CA GLN A 710 30.87 21.23 3.52
C GLN A 710 31.19 19.96 2.71
N ASP A 711 30.61 18.82 3.10
CA ASP A 711 30.58 17.64 2.24
C ASP A 711 29.77 17.91 0.97
N GLU A 712 30.40 17.64 -0.17
CA GLU A 712 29.85 17.96 -1.48
C GLU A 712 28.74 17.01 -1.96
N THR A 713 28.58 15.87 -1.29
CA THR A 713 27.51 14.89 -1.55
C THR A 713 26.15 15.32 -0.97
N SER A 714 26.06 16.54 -0.44
CA SER A 714 24.97 17.01 0.44
C SER A 714 24.98 16.30 1.80
N GLU A 715 26.16 16.06 2.34
CA GLU A 715 26.36 15.51 3.68
C GLU A 715 25.82 14.08 3.81
N HIS A 716 26.35 13.16 2.99
CA HIS A 716 26.09 11.72 3.06
C HIS A 716 26.28 11.15 4.47
N VAL A 717 25.50 10.11 4.80
CA VAL A 717 25.49 9.53 6.14
C VAL A 717 26.74 8.69 6.39
N ASP A 718 27.27 8.03 5.36
CA ASP A 718 28.44 7.15 5.44
C ASP A 718 29.75 7.85 5.84
N ASN A 719 29.78 9.18 5.79
CA ASN A 719 30.90 10.00 6.23
C ASN A 719 30.72 10.48 7.69
N MET A 720 29.49 10.41 8.20
CA MET A 720 29.06 10.95 9.50
C MET A 720 28.77 9.85 10.52
N ALA A 721 28.00 8.83 10.16
CA ALA A 721 27.60 7.75 11.05
C ALA A 721 27.42 6.43 10.28
N CYS A 722 27.89 5.33 10.86
CA CYS A 722 27.76 4.00 10.28
C CYS A 722 27.44 2.96 11.35
N PHE A 723 26.80 1.85 10.95
CA PHE A 723 26.62 0.71 11.84
C PHE A 723 27.91 -0.11 11.92
N VAL A 724 28.36 -0.34 13.15
CA VAL A 724 29.51 -1.20 13.46
C VAL A 724 29.10 -2.67 13.50
N ARG A 725 27.88 -2.89 14.00
CA ARG A 725 27.12 -4.13 14.11
C ARG A 725 25.68 -3.74 14.48
N PRO A 726 24.68 -4.64 14.41
CA PRO A 726 23.32 -4.31 14.83
C PRO A 726 23.27 -3.66 16.22
N GLY A 727 22.59 -2.51 16.32
CA GLY A 727 22.45 -1.72 17.55
C GLY A 727 23.63 -0.82 17.93
N VAL A 728 24.78 -0.87 17.23
CA VAL A 728 25.98 -0.08 17.57
C VAL A 728 26.36 0.84 16.41
N VAL A 729 26.42 2.15 16.68
CA VAL A 729 26.70 3.20 15.68
C VAL A 729 28.01 3.91 16.00
N ALA A 730 28.94 3.95 15.04
CA ALA A 730 30.09 4.82 15.10
C ALA A 730 29.73 6.20 14.54
N LEU A 731 30.08 7.27 15.27
CA LEU A 731 29.73 8.65 14.96
C LEU A 731 30.98 9.53 14.85
N ALA A 732 31.11 10.25 13.75
CA ALA A 732 32.13 11.27 13.53
C ALA A 732 32.03 12.37 14.60
N TRP A 733 33.11 12.56 15.35
CA TRP A 733 33.11 13.37 16.56
C TRP A 733 34.27 14.36 16.62
N THR A 734 33.96 15.62 16.91
CA THR A 734 34.94 16.64 17.29
C THR A 734 34.56 17.28 18.60
N THR A 735 35.57 17.67 19.39
CA THR A 735 35.42 18.46 20.61
C THR A 735 35.81 19.93 20.41
N ASP A 736 36.29 20.28 19.22
CA ASP A 736 36.70 21.64 18.88
C ASP A 736 35.47 22.52 18.60
N ARG A 737 35.12 23.36 19.58
CA ARG A 737 33.96 24.27 19.51
C ARG A 737 34.08 25.35 18.45
N SER A 738 35.29 25.59 17.90
CA SER A 738 35.50 26.59 16.85
C SER A 738 35.19 26.04 15.45
N ASP A 739 35.15 24.71 15.29
CA ASP A 739 34.79 24.06 14.05
C ASP A 739 33.25 23.96 13.91
N PRO A 740 32.65 24.44 12.80
CA PRO A 740 31.22 24.22 12.51
C PRO A 740 30.75 22.76 12.65
N GLN A 741 31.63 21.79 12.41
CA GLN A 741 31.34 20.36 12.57
C GLN A 741 30.95 19.98 14.01
N TYR A 742 31.41 20.71 15.02
CA TYR A 742 31.05 20.47 16.42
C TYR A 742 29.54 20.43 16.62
N LYS A 743 28.83 21.40 16.03
CA LYS A 743 27.37 21.45 16.12
C LYS A 743 26.73 20.22 15.47
N TYR A 744 27.20 19.84 14.28
CA TYR A 744 26.65 18.72 13.52
C TYR A 744 26.83 17.39 14.27
N SER A 745 28.05 17.12 14.77
CA SER A 745 28.35 15.93 15.58
C SER A 745 27.52 15.85 16.86
N HIS A 746 27.38 16.96 17.59
CA HIS A 746 26.62 16.98 18.83
C HIS A 746 25.11 16.86 18.62
N ASP A 747 24.56 17.46 17.56
CA ASP A 747 23.13 17.35 17.25
C ASP A 747 22.77 15.93 16.77
N ALA A 748 23.63 15.30 15.96
CA ALA A 748 23.46 13.89 15.58
C ALA A 748 23.53 12.94 16.78
N TYR A 749 24.46 13.15 17.72
CA TYR A 749 24.54 12.37 18.95
C TYR A 749 23.27 12.45 19.79
N LYS A 750 22.64 13.63 19.90
CA LYS A 750 21.38 13.80 20.64
C LYS A 750 20.23 13.01 20.01
N VAL A 751 20.16 12.98 18.67
CA VAL A 751 19.16 12.18 17.96
C VAL A 751 19.40 10.71 18.23
N LEU A 752 20.60 10.22 17.88
CA LEU A 752 20.94 8.80 17.98
C LEU A 752 20.79 8.23 19.40
N LYS A 753 21.14 9.01 20.43
CA LYS A 753 21.00 8.60 21.83
C LYS A 753 19.54 8.39 22.28
N ASN A 754 18.59 9.07 21.65
CA ASN A 754 17.16 8.98 21.98
C ASN A 754 16.41 8.03 21.03
N GLU A 755 17.11 7.38 20.11
CA GLU A 755 16.54 6.47 19.13
C GLU A 755 16.75 5.01 19.54
N THR A 756 15.90 4.14 18.98
CA THR A 756 16.03 2.69 19.04
C THR A 756 16.30 2.11 17.66
N ASP A 757 16.79 0.87 17.59
CA ASP A 757 16.73 0.07 16.39
C ASP A 757 15.27 -0.33 16.02
N ALA A 758 15.12 -1.06 14.91
CA ALA A 758 13.83 -1.58 14.43
C ALA A 758 13.19 -2.63 15.35
N GLU A 759 13.96 -3.26 16.23
CA GLU A 759 13.48 -4.24 17.22
C GLU A 759 13.08 -3.57 18.55
N GLY A 760 13.36 -2.27 18.71
CA GLY A 760 13.01 -1.47 19.89
C GLY A 760 14.14 -1.33 20.91
N ASN A 761 15.35 -1.79 20.62
CA ASN A 761 16.50 -1.67 21.53
C ASN A 761 17.19 -0.31 21.39
N PRO A 762 17.66 0.32 22.49
CA PRO A 762 18.40 1.58 22.42
C PRO A 762 19.76 1.40 21.72
N LEU A 763 20.20 2.43 20.99
CA LEU A 763 21.47 2.39 20.26
C LEU A 763 22.68 2.68 21.15
N GLU A 764 23.77 1.93 20.98
CA GLU A 764 25.10 2.25 21.52
C GLU A 764 25.85 3.16 20.55
N ILE A 765 26.28 4.34 21.01
CA ILE A 765 26.93 5.34 20.15
C ILE A 765 28.41 5.50 20.51
N VAL A 766 29.29 5.09 19.60
CA VAL A 766 30.75 5.19 19.74
C VAL A 766 31.25 6.44 19.02
N LYS A 767 31.94 7.32 19.75
CA LYS A 767 32.46 8.59 19.22
C LYS A 767 33.84 8.40 18.60
N ILE A 768 33.96 8.57 17.29
CA ILE A 768 35.21 8.44 16.54
C ILE A 768 35.79 9.83 16.31
N LYS A 769 37.02 10.05 16.78
CA LYS A 769 37.67 11.36 16.69
C LYS A 769 37.94 11.71 15.23
N LEU A 770 37.46 12.87 14.78
CA LEU A 770 37.79 13.42 13.46
C LEU A 770 39.24 13.95 13.41
N PRO A 771 39.89 13.93 12.23
CA PRO A 771 41.11 14.69 12.03
C PRO A 771 40.80 16.20 12.15
N LYS A 772 41.83 17.00 12.43
CA LYS A 772 41.69 18.47 12.34
C LYS A 772 41.25 18.87 10.92
N PRO A 773 40.49 19.98 10.76
CA PRO A 773 40.06 20.44 9.44
C PRO A 773 41.20 20.48 8.42
N MET A 774 41.03 19.72 7.34
CA MET A 774 42.00 19.62 6.27
C MET A 774 41.52 20.41 5.06
N TYR A 775 42.46 20.96 4.32
CA TYR A 775 42.18 21.78 3.14
C TYR A 775 43.02 21.34 1.96
N MET A 776 42.45 21.49 0.76
CA MET A 776 43.17 21.29 -0.49
C MET A 776 44.24 22.38 -0.66
N ASN A 777 45.47 21.98 -0.93
CA ASN A 777 46.56 22.94 -1.18
C ASN A 777 46.61 23.41 -2.65
N LYS A 778 47.44 24.42 -2.92
CA LYS A 778 47.55 25.02 -4.26
C LYS A 778 48.06 24.06 -5.33
N GLU A 779 49.04 23.20 -5.00
CA GLU A 779 49.61 22.25 -5.95
C GLU A 779 48.63 21.11 -6.27
N GLU A 780 47.87 20.66 -5.26
CA GLU A 780 46.80 19.67 -5.43
C GLU A 780 45.73 20.19 -6.40
N ALA A 781 45.23 21.41 -6.18
CA ALA A 781 44.23 22.04 -7.05
C ALA A 781 44.76 22.27 -8.47
N LYS A 782 46.01 22.74 -8.61
CA LYS A 782 46.65 22.99 -9.93
C LYS A 782 46.78 21.72 -10.78
N GLY A 783 46.90 20.56 -10.13
CA GLY A 783 46.98 19.28 -10.82
C GLY A 783 45.66 18.84 -11.48
N ILE A 784 44.54 19.48 -11.16
CA ILE A 784 43.20 19.18 -11.68
C ILE A 784 42.96 20.02 -12.94
N ARG A 785 42.54 19.38 -14.04
CA ARG A 785 42.34 20.03 -15.33
C ARG A 785 40.85 20.15 -15.62
N GLY A 786 40.40 21.36 -15.94
CA GLY A 786 39.02 21.59 -16.36
C GLY A 786 38.62 20.73 -17.58
N SER A 787 37.35 20.37 -17.66
CA SER A 787 36.78 19.63 -18.78
C SER A 787 35.52 20.34 -19.32
N ARG A 788 35.01 19.84 -20.46
CA ARG A 788 33.74 20.32 -21.04
C ARG A 788 32.49 19.88 -20.27
N SER A 789 32.63 19.10 -19.18
CA SER A 789 31.50 18.51 -18.45
C SER A 789 30.95 19.39 -17.32
N ASN A 790 31.33 20.66 -17.26
CA ASN A 790 30.93 21.61 -16.21
C ASN A 790 31.10 21.05 -14.79
N ALA A 791 32.15 20.25 -14.57
CA ALA A 791 32.44 19.68 -13.27
C ALA A 791 32.69 20.78 -12.23
N LYS A 792 32.22 20.55 -11.00
CA LYS A 792 32.43 21.46 -9.87
C LYS A 792 33.92 21.72 -9.68
N LYS A 793 34.30 23.01 -9.66
CA LYS A 793 35.71 23.40 -9.51
C LYS A 793 36.23 23.06 -8.11
N ARG A 794 37.42 22.49 -8.06
CA ARG A 794 38.17 22.21 -6.83
C ARG A 794 39.28 23.24 -6.69
N GLU A 795 39.05 24.20 -5.81
CA GLU A 795 39.92 25.37 -5.61
C GLU A 795 40.83 25.18 -4.38
N PRO A 796 41.99 25.85 -4.34
CA PRO A 796 42.82 25.90 -3.13
C PRO A 796 42.03 26.40 -1.92
N ASN A 797 42.34 25.88 -0.73
CA ASN A 797 41.67 26.16 0.54
C ASN A 797 40.21 25.67 0.64
N MET A 798 39.75 24.83 -0.29
CA MET A 798 38.49 24.10 -0.10
C MET A 798 38.66 23.08 1.03
N ARG A 799 37.70 23.03 1.96
CA ARG A 799 37.69 22.05 3.07
C ARG A 799 37.47 20.66 2.51
N LEU A 800 38.23 19.69 2.99
CA LEU A 800 38.08 18.27 2.67
C LEU A 800 37.19 17.60 3.72
N ALA A 801 36.26 16.75 3.28
CA ALA A 801 35.33 16.02 4.16
C ALA A 801 35.99 14.79 4.80
N ALA A 802 37.13 15.00 5.47
CA ALA A 802 37.94 13.93 6.05
C ALA A 802 37.25 13.31 7.28
N SER A 803 36.96 12.02 7.22
CA SER A 803 36.38 11.25 8.31
C SER A 803 36.94 9.83 8.35
N TYR A 804 37.22 9.32 9.54
CA TYR A 804 37.56 7.91 9.73
C TYR A 804 36.33 7.00 9.69
N ILE A 805 35.10 7.55 9.68
CA ILE A 805 33.85 6.81 9.51
C ILE A 805 33.69 6.29 8.08
N ASN A 806 34.33 6.91 7.09
CA ASN A 806 34.30 6.49 5.69
C ASN A 806 35.30 5.33 5.42
N TYR A 807 35.16 4.25 6.18
CA TYR A 807 35.94 3.01 6.07
C TYR A 807 35.09 1.90 5.46
N TYR A 808 35.73 0.81 5.03
CA TYR A 808 35.02 -0.37 4.55
C TYR A 808 35.26 -1.55 5.48
N GLN A 809 34.22 -2.34 5.76
CA GLN A 809 34.31 -3.56 6.55
C GLN A 809 33.77 -4.77 5.78
N GLY A 810 34.29 -5.95 6.10
CA GLY A 810 33.65 -7.23 5.80
C GLY A 810 33.63 -8.09 7.05
N LYS A 811 33.30 -9.38 6.91
CA LYS A 811 33.18 -10.34 8.02
C LYS A 811 34.33 -10.27 9.03
N ASN A 812 35.58 -10.31 8.54
CA ASN A 812 36.78 -10.48 9.38
C ASN A 812 37.80 -9.33 9.26
N PHE A 813 37.46 -8.23 8.59
CA PHE A 813 38.42 -7.14 8.34
C PHE A 813 37.77 -5.74 8.32
N VAL A 814 38.62 -4.74 8.52
CA VAL A 814 38.32 -3.31 8.36
C VAL A 814 39.47 -2.65 7.60
N ILE A 815 39.15 -1.91 6.53
CA ILE A 815 40.11 -1.07 5.82
C ILE A 815 39.85 0.39 6.19
N LEU A 816 40.75 0.95 7.00
CA LEU A 816 40.63 2.25 7.64
C LEU A 816 41.42 3.31 6.87
N PRO A 817 40.89 4.53 6.64
CA PRO A 817 41.67 5.59 6.03
C PRO A 817 42.68 6.21 7.03
N ALA A 818 43.77 6.74 6.48
CA ALA A 818 44.72 7.63 7.13
C ALA A 818 44.97 8.85 6.24
N PHE A 819 45.24 9.98 6.88
CA PHE A 819 45.37 11.27 6.21
C PHE A 819 46.77 11.90 6.30
N GLY A 820 47.70 11.22 6.98
CA GLY A 820 49.05 11.70 7.25
C GLY A 820 49.12 12.65 8.44
N VAL A 821 48.25 12.46 9.44
CA VAL A 821 48.13 13.33 10.63
C VAL A 821 48.23 12.52 11.92
N ALA A 822 48.51 13.20 13.04
CA ALA A 822 48.69 12.53 14.33
C ALA A 822 47.41 11.82 14.81
N GLU A 823 46.23 12.30 14.40
CA GLU A 823 44.94 11.68 14.68
C GLU A 823 44.77 10.29 14.05
N ASP A 824 45.56 9.93 13.03
CA ASP A 824 45.48 8.62 12.37
C ASP A 824 45.76 7.48 13.36
N ALA A 825 46.76 7.65 14.23
CA ALA A 825 47.11 6.66 15.25
C ALA A 825 46.00 6.53 16.32
N VAL A 826 45.34 7.64 16.66
CA VAL A 826 44.22 7.61 17.60
C VAL A 826 43.04 6.86 17.00
N ALA A 827 42.68 7.16 15.76
CA ALA A 827 41.61 6.46 15.06
C ALA A 827 41.89 4.96 14.94
N PHE A 828 43.12 4.58 14.61
CA PHE A 828 43.52 3.17 14.52
C PHE A 828 43.30 2.40 15.83
N GLU A 829 43.69 2.98 16.97
CA GLU A 829 43.47 2.36 18.28
C GLU A 829 41.98 2.34 18.68
N GLN A 830 41.20 3.38 18.35
CA GLN A 830 39.74 3.36 18.56
C GLN A 830 39.08 2.21 17.78
N PHE A 831 39.49 2.01 16.53
CA PHE A 831 38.95 0.95 15.67
C PHE A 831 39.36 -0.45 16.14
N LYS A 832 40.58 -0.64 16.68
CA LYS A 832 40.97 -1.90 17.32
C LYS A 832 40.07 -2.26 18.50
N GLY A 833 39.74 -1.28 19.34
CA GLY A 833 38.80 -1.48 20.44
C GLY A 833 37.38 -1.79 19.95
N LEU A 834 36.97 -1.19 18.83
CA LEU A 834 35.65 -1.37 18.24
C LEU A 834 35.47 -2.72 17.55
N TYR A 835 36.55 -3.26 16.99
CA TYR A 835 36.59 -4.50 16.22
C TYR A 835 37.68 -5.45 16.74
N PRO A 836 37.51 -6.03 17.94
CA PRO A 836 38.52 -6.89 18.54
C PRO A 836 38.80 -8.16 17.70
N ASP A 837 37.81 -8.64 16.96
CA ASP A 837 37.88 -9.88 16.19
C ASP A 837 38.20 -9.66 14.69
N LYS A 838 38.34 -8.41 14.24
CA LYS A 838 38.65 -8.10 12.83
C LYS A 838 40.07 -7.60 12.67
N GLN A 839 40.70 -7.97 11.56
CA GLN A 839 42.00 -7.42 11.19
C GLN A 839 41.82 -6.01 10.60
N ILE A 840 42.57 -5.04 11.13
CA ILE A 840 42.46 -3.64 10.72
C ILE A 840 43.68 -3.26 9.91
N ILE A 841 43.46 -2.80 8.67
CA ILE A 841 44.51 -2.30 7.78
C ILE A 841 44.26 -0.81 7.56
N GLN A 842 45.18 0.03 8.03
CA GLN A 842 45.12 1.46 7.83
C GLN A 842 45.94 1.86 6.58
N ILE A 843 45.34 2.66 5.69
CA ILE A 843 45.93 3.04 4.40
C ILE A 843 45.92 4.56 4.26
N ASN A 844 47.02 5.15 3.78
CA ASN A 844 47.01 6.58 3.45
C ASN A 844 46.15 6.82 2.21
N THR A 845 45.03 7.50 2.38
CA THR A 845 44.03 7.74 1.33
C THR A 845 43.81 9.22 1.05
N ARG A 846 44.79 10.09 1.33
CA ARG A 846 44.71 11.52 1.00
C ARG A 846 44.34 11.77 -0.47
N GLU A 847 44.89 10.98 -1.39
CA GLU A 847 44.57 11.11 -2.82
C GLU A 847 43.11 10.75 -3.17
N ILE A 848 42.49 9.85 -2.40
CA ILE A 848 41.07 9.50 -2.54
C ILE A 848 40.22 10.66 -1.99
N LEU A 849 40.59 11.18 -0.81
CA LEU A 849 39.93 12.30 -0.15
C LEU A 849 39.89 13.57 -1.03
N LEU A 850 40.95 13.84 -1.80
CA LEU A 850 40.97 14.97 -2.75
C LEU A 850 39.85 14.88 -3.81
N GLY A 851 39.32 13.68 -4.06
CA GLY A 851 38.19 13.43 -4.96
C GLY A 851 36.81 13.63 -4.34
N GLY A 852 36.68 13.82 -3.02
CA GLY A 852 35.40 14.13 -2.37
C GLY A 852 34.91 13.15 -1.32
N GLY A 853 35.32 11.87 -1.41
CA GLY A 853 34.95 10.80 -0.49
C GLY A 853 36.16 9.97 -0.05
N ASN A 854 35.95 8.77 0.49
CA ASN A 854 37.04 7.89 0.90
C ASN A 854 36.73 6.41 0.66
N ILE A 855 37.34 5.50 1.44
CA ILE A 855 37.31 4.05 1.23
C ILE A 855 35.88 3.52 1.06
N HIS A 856 34.95 3.90 1.93
CA HIS A 856 33.56 3.42 1.82
C HIS A 856 32.92 3.81 0.48
N CYS A 857 33.17 5.04 0.01
CA CYS A 857 32.57 5.57 -1.22
C CYS A 857 33.09 4.86 -2.49
N ILE A 858 34.28 4.26 -2.44
CA ILE A 858 34.91 3.61 -3.61
C ILE A 858 34.63 2.10 -3.67
N THR A 859 34.02 1.54 -2.62
CA THR A 859 33.72 0.12 -2.47
C THR A 859 32.22 -0.14 -2.52
N MET A 860 31.82 -1.26 -3.10
CA MET A 860 30.49 -1.83 -2.98
C MET A 860 30.61 -3.32 -2.68
N GLN A 861 30.09 -3.76 -1.54
CA GLN A 861 30.06 -5.17 -1.19
C GLN A 861 29.11 -5.95 -2.09
N ILE A 862 29.53 -7.14 -2.52
CA ILE A 862 28.69 -8.16 -3.14
C ILE A 862 28.45 -9.21 -2.05
N PRO A 863 27.26 -9.26 -1.42
CA PRO A 863 27.01 -10.16 -0.30
C PRO A 863 27.16 -11.62 -0.70
N GLU A 864 27.41 -12.51 0.27
CA GLU A 864 27.50 -13.95 -0.01
C GLU A 864 26.21 -14.49 -0.65
N GLY A 865 26.33 -15.11 -1.82
CA GLY A 865 25.27 -15.82 -2.54
C GLY A 865 25.34 -17.35 -2.39
N ARG A 866 24.86 -18.08 -3.40
CA ARG A 866 24.96 -19.55 -3.44
C ARG A 866 26.43 -19.96 -3.64
N LYS A 867 26.96 -20.83 -2.77
CA LYS A 867 28.36 -21.30 -2.83
C LYS A 867 28.73 -21.87 -4.22
N GLY A 868 29.85 -21.40 -4.78
CA GLY A 868 30.46 -21.92 -6.00
C GLY A 868 30.22 -21.11 -7.29
N GLU A 869 29.36 -20.08 -7.26
CA GLU A 869 29.12 -19.20 -8.41
C GLU A 869 29.76 -17.83 -8.13
N LEU A 870 30.95 -17.56 -8.68
CA LEU A 870 31.40 -16.17 -8.83
C LEU A 870 30.52 -15.53 -9.90
N LEU A 871 29.70 -14.55 -9.53
CA LEU A 871 28.66 -14.00 -10.39
C LEU A 871 29.22 -13.15 -11.54
N LEU A 872 30.53 -13.11 -11.81
CA LEU A 872 31.17 -12.16 -12.73
C LEU A 872 32.20 -12.76 -13.67
#